data_AF-A0A2V8KRW0-F1
#
_entry.id   AF-A0A2V8KRW0-F1
#
_cell.length_a   1.000
_cell.length_b   1.000
_cell.length_c   1.000
_cell.angle_alpha   90.00
_cell.angle_beta   90.00
_cell.angle_gamma   90.00
#
_symmetry.space_group_name_H-M   'P 1'
#
loop_
_entity.id
_entity.type
_entity.pdbx_description
1 polymer ?
#
loop_
_entity_poly.entity_id
_entity_poly.type
_entity_poly.pdbx_seq_one_letter_code
_entity_poly.pdbx_strand_id
1 'polypeptide(L)'
;MGMHLRFWGTRGSIPTPGPKTAFFGGNTSCVEVRTKSGTTLVLDCGTGIRLLGLDMLSRPGPHRIHLLIGHTHWDHIQGFPFFTPAFLPGTELNIYGSTAFQHSLEESLSGQMQYSYFPVKLQDLASRLHYTELEEGFFRIGEVLVETQYLNHTAPTIAYRITCDGATVAYVTDHEPFWNSPGPIFHHPGDQRHIEFLRGADLVIHDAQYTSEEYRTKLGWGHSPGDYVTDVAMAAGAATVALFHHDPAHDDETIKRIQETQRARAAAARSSLEVFAAAEGMELDVIGKGWEKAVVQVSALERRPVFGRRVLIVTHHRADVVAMEQVLPEDGLVLTAVSNGRGAVEMAREVRPDLVIINGKLTDGDGASFIQQLRTISDKSDLPIIVLTEAKSESEMLYGAESTATDYMARPFGPPMLRTRVRAWLARTSGPALFPEELPLTLRTAEKSKAEPVKEVESVDTKPDMDIFLSGSPFAALTTEQRARLMARASEHTYTSGQVVIRQDDPGGTAYAIISGRVRILESVPDSPMEMFLGELGPGEIFGEIGGLRYRPRSASVVTLERTRCLSIPAEDFVQMLRESPELSMALLRVLAGRLYEADRLLARYAPDPLTGLPGRRAFQEVYRRLTAGAKRRRASVVLLVIDVLHLKDINDRFGYSVGNDVLRTVADALIESSRSSDLVARHGGDEFALLLIEAAANDAELVINRVQQKLRQLAIYRNLPLTIECHCGYAFSQDPPDAPDELLRIADEDMQGKGSGKAK
;
A
#
# COMPACT_ATOMS: atom_id res chain seq x y z
N MET A 1 9.84 33.48 -16.64
CA MET A 1 9.16 33.16 -15.37
C MET A 1 9.13 31.64 -15.30
N GLY A 2 9.73 31.01 -14.29
CA GLY A 2 9.92 29.56 -14.31
C GLY A 2 10.12 28.93 -12.93
N MET A 3 10.06 27.60 -12.89
CA MET A 3 10.42 26.80 -11.72
C MET A 3 11.94 26.58 -11.68
N HIS A 4 12.53 26.59 -10.49
CA HIS A 4 13.95 26.31 -10.32
C HIS A 4 14.15 24.84 -9.97
N LEU A 5 15.08 24.17 -10.66
CA LEU A 5 15.30 22.73 -10.54
C LEU A 5 16.79 22.44 -10.31
N ARG A 6 17.09 21.49 -9.42
CA ARG A 6 18.47 21.06 -9.13
C ARG A 6 18.57 19.55 -9.01
N PHE A 7 19.56 18.97 -9.67
CA PHE A 7 19.87 17.55 -9.60
C PHE A 7 20.84 17.28 -8.45
N TRP A 8 20.41 16.46 -7.49
CA TRP A 8 21.22 16.05 -6.33
C TRP A 8 21.75 14.62 -6.44
N GLY A 9 21.11 13.81 -7.28
CA GLY A 9 21.60 12.50 -7.70
C GLY A 9 20.93 12.10 -9.01
N THR A 10 21.68 11.40 -9.86
CA THR A 10 21.32 11.14 -11.26
C THR A 10 21.47 9.68 -11.65
N ARG A 11 22.02 8.85 -10.75
CA ARG A 11 22.33 7.44 -10.99
C ARG A 11 21.11 6.56 -10.74
N GLY A 12 20.97 5.51 -11.56
CA GLY A 12 20.03 4.43 -11.29
C GLY A 12 20.65 3.29 -10.48
N SER A 13 19.79 2.43 -9.94
CA SER A 13 20.04 1.14 -9.29
C SER A 13 20.90 1.16 -8.02
N ILE A 14 22.11 1.73 -8.05
CA ILE A 14 23.03 1.83 -6.91
C ILE A 14 23.90 3.09 -7.00
N PRO A 15 24.39 3.62 -5.86
CA PRO A 15 25.37 4.70 -5.88
C PRO A 15 26.73 4.21 -6.40
N THR A 16 27.39 5.03 -7.19
CA THR A 16 28.67 4.72 -7.87
C THR A 16 29.70 5.85 -7.72
N PRO A 17 30.09 6.23 -6.49
CA PRO A 17 31.09 7.27 -6.30
C PRO A 17 32.46 6.80 -6.83
N GLY A 18 33.09 7.59 -7.69
CA GLY A 18 34.45 7.30 -8.16
C GLY A 18 35.00 8.33 -9.14
N PRO A 19 36.31 8.31 -9.43
CA PRO A 19 36.94 9.25 -10.36
C PRO A 19 36.39 9.21 -11.79
N LYS A 20 35.75 8.09 -12.18
CA LYS A 20 35.17 7.88 -13.51
C LYS A 20 33.71 8.33 -13.64
N THR A 21 33.10 8.73 -12.53
CA THR A 21 31.66 9.08 -12.42
C THR A 21 31.48 10.45 -11.78
N ALA A 22 32.58 11.18 -11.57
CA ALA A 22 32.59 12.42 -10.79
C ALA A 22 31.95 13.59 -11.54
N PHE A 23 31.86 13.54 -12.88
CA PHE A 23 31.26 14.61 -13.66
C PHE A 23 29.73 14.54 -13.65
N PHE A 24 29.13 13.41 -14.02
CA PHE A 24 27.66 13.28 -13.99
C PHE A 24 27.11 12.92 -12.61
N GLY A 25 27.96 12.41 -11.72
CA GLY A 25 27.60 12.03 -10.36
C GLY A 25 27.52 10.53 -10.12
N GLY A 26 27.62 10.17 -8.84
CA GLY A 26 27.52 8.81 -8.33
C GLY A 26 26.35 8.59 -7.36
N ASN A 27 25.66 9.64 -6.92
CA ASN A 27 24.47 9.58 -6.10
C ASN A 27 23.25 9.17 -6.94
N THR A 28 22.39 8.37 -6.33
CA THR A 28 21.14 7.90 -6.93
C THR A 28 20.04 8.97 -6.88
N SER A 29 19.03 8.77 -7.73
CA SER A 29 17.89 9.65 -8.02
C SER A 29 17.46 10.58 -6.87
N CYS A 30 17.68 11.87 -7.07
CA CYS A 30 17.10 12.92 -6.23
C CYS A 30 17.11 14.25 -6.99
N VAL A 31 15.94 14.86 -7.16
CA VAL A 31 15.78 16.14 -7.84
C VAL A 31 14.98 17.10 -6.96
N GLU A 32 15.48 18.30 -6.74
CA GLU A 32 14.76 19.37 -6.06
C GLU A 32 14.05 20.25 -7.09
N VAL A 33 12.77 20.56 -6.86
CA VAL A 33 12.01 21.55 -7.62
C VAL A 33 11.47 22.61 -6.65
N ARG A 34 11.79 23.88 -6.91
CA ARG A 34 11.31 25.02 -6.13
C ARG A 34 10.46 25.94 -6.99
N THR A 35 9.24 26.21 -6.52
CA THR A 35 8.36 27.22 -7.12
C THR A 35 8.73 28.61 -6.64
N LYS A 36 8.23 29.63 -7.33
CA LYS A 36 8.38 31.03 -6.91
C LYS A 36 7.70 31.36 -5.59
N SER A 37 6.59 30.67 -5.29
CA SER A 37 5.88 30.83 -4.01
C SER A 37 6.66 30.23 -2.83
N GLY A 38 7.79 29.57 -3.08
CA GLY A 38 8.62 28.92 -2.05
C GLY A 38 8.23 27.48 -1.76
N THR A 39 7.31 26.88 -2.54
CA THR A 39 6.97 25.46 -2.40
C THR A 39 8.17 24.62 -2.85
N THR A 40 8.62 23.71 -1.98
CA THR A 40 9.75 22.80 -2.27
C THR A 40 9.22 21.39 -2.48
N LEU A 41 9.41 20.88 -3.68
CA LEU A 41 9.17 19.49 -4.05
C LEU A 41 10.51 18.77 -4.16
N VAL A 42 10.55 17.51 -3.73
CA VAL A 42 11.70 16.61 -3.88
C VAL A 42 11.20 15.38 -4.61
N LEU A 43 11.82 15.05 -5.74
CA LEU A 43 11.51 13.89 -6.56
C LEU A 43 12.54 12.81 -6.24
N ASP A 44 12.04 11.73 -5.64
CA ASP A 44 12.80 10.65 -5.04
C ASP A 44 13.78 11.07 -3.93
N CYS A 45 14.02 10.13 -3.00
CA CYS A 45 14.92 10.28 -1.87
C CYS A 45 16.07 9.28 -1.93
N GLY A 46 16.63 9.07 -3.12
CA GLY A 46 17.89 8.36 -3.31
C GLY A 46 19.05 9.00 -2.56
N THR A 47 20.24 8.43 -2.67
CA THR A 47 21.42 8.87 -1.92
C THR A 47 21.77 10.36 -2.12
N GLY A 48 21.36 10.97 -3.23
CA GLY A 48 21.51 12.41 -3.49
C GLY A 48 20.80 13.29 -2.46
N ILE A 49 19.69 12.81 -1.85
CA ILE A 49 18.92 13.59 -0.88
C ILE A 49 19.74 13.97 0.35
N ARG A 50 20.80 13.22 0.67
CA ARG A 50 21.71 13.56 1.76
C ARG A 50 22.38 14.92 1.53
N LEU A 51 22.83 15.19 0.29
CA LEU A 51 23.46 16.46 -0.05
C LEU A 51 22.42 17.60 -0.05
N LEU A 52 21.20 17.34 -0.53
CA LEU A 52 20.09 18.28 -0.40
C LEU A 52 19.81 18.62 1.07
N GLY A 53 19.77 17.62 1.94
CA GLY A 53 19.55 17.81 3.37
C GLY A 53 20.61 18.69 4.02
N LEU A 54 21.88 18.51 3.64
CA LEU A 54 22.99 19.37 4.11
C LEU A 54 22.86 20.81 3.59
N ASP A 55 22.45 21.00 2.34
CA ASP A 55 22.21 22.31 1.78
C ASP A 55 21.03 23.01 2.47
N MET A 56 19.95 22.28 2.74
CA MET A 56 18.77 22.80 3.44
C MET A 56 19.08 23.30 4.86
N LEU A 57 20.03 22.70 5.58
CA LEU A 57 20.49 23.20 6.88
C LEU A 57 21.06 24.62 6.83
N SER A 58 21.60 25.04 5.68
CA SER A 58 22.11 26.39 5.48
C SER A 58 21.00 27.41 5.16
N ARG A 59 19.78 26.93 4.91
CA ARG A 59 18.61 27.74 4.56
C ARG A 59 17.76 28.01 5.81
N PRO A 60 16.97 29.10 5.85
CA PRO A 60 16.03 29.35 6.95
C PRO A 60 15.00 28.21 7.10
N GLY A 61 14.83 27.71 8.32
CA GLY A 61 13.81 26.71 8.69
C GLY A 61 12.74 27.27 9.64
N PRO A 62 11.76 26.45 10.06
CA PRO A 62 11.58 25.03 9.71
C PRO A 62 11.12 24.84 8.24
N HIS A 63 11.42 23.67 7.68
CA HIS A 63 11.11 23.39 6.27
C HIS A 63 9.77 22.71 6.10
N ARG A 64 9.05 23.04 5.03
CA ARG A 64 7.90 22.27 4.54
C ARG A 64 8.28 21.67 3.19
N ILE A 65 8.38 20.36 3.13
CA ILE A 65 8.90 19.62 1.98
C ILE A 65 7.84 18.64 1.50
N HIS A 66 7.62 18.58 0.19
CA HIS A 66 6.79 17.59 -0.46
C HIS A 66 7.68 16.60 -1.20
N LEU A 67 7.83 15.40 -0.65
CA LEU A 67 8.66 14.33 -1.20
C LEU A 67 7.78 13.40 -2.05
N LEU A 68 7.98 13.37 -3.36
CA LEU A 68 7.24 12.55 -4.32
C LEU A 68 8.15 11.40 -4.76
N ILE A 69 7.79 10.17 -4.39
CA ILE A 69 8.56 8.93 -4.60
C ILE A 69 7.90 8.13 -5.72
N GLY A 70 8.62 7.89 -6.82
CA GLY A 70 8.11 7.15 -7.96
C GLY A 70 7.72 5.71 -7.61
N HIS A 71 8.61 5.01 -6.90
CA HIS A 71 8.43 3.70 -6.27
C HIS A 71 9.51 3.47 -5.21
N THR A 72 9.42 2.35 -4.50
CA THR A 72 10.22 2.09 -3.29
C THR A 72 11.43 1.17 -3.52
N HIS A 73 11.98 1.13 -4.74
CA HIS A 73 13.29 0.49 -4.95
C HIS A 73 14.40 1.31 -4.27
N TRP A 74 15.48 0.63 -3.89
CA TRP A 74 16.51 1.18 -3.00
C TRP A 74 17.10 2.50 -3.52
N ASP A 75 17.43 2.58 -4.79
CA ASP A 75 17.95 3.78 -5.45
C ASP A 75 17.07 5.03 -5.30
N HIS A 76 15.77 4.87 -5.04
CA HIS A 76 14.81 5.97 -4.84
C HIS A 76 14.57 6.31 -3.37
N ILE A 77 14.97 5.46 -2.42
CA ILE A 77 14.64 5.65 -0.99
C ILE A 77 15.84 5.50 -0.02
N GLN A 78 16.99 5.02 -0.49
CA GLN A 78 18.17 4.69 0.31
C GLN A 78 18.74 5.90 1.06
N GLY A 79 18.52 7.11 0.55
CA GLY A 79 19.03 8.34 1.16
C GLY A 79 18.19 8.85 2.32
N PHE A 80 16.93 8.41 2.45
CA PHE A 80 15.98 8.94 3.44
C PHE A 80 16.50 8.88 4.89
N PRO A 81 17.12 7.79 5.39
CA PRO A 81 17.66 7.75 6.76
C PRO A 81 18.76 8.81 7.02
N PHE A 82 19.36 9.36 5.97
CA PHE A 82 20.41 10.38 6.05
C PHE A 82 19.92 11.78 5.68
N PHE A 83 18.61 11.96 5.50
CA PHE A 83 18.01 13.24 5.17
C PHE A 83 17.86 14.10 6.43
N THR A 84 18.82 14.98 6.69
CA THR A 84 18.88 15.72 7.96
C THR A 84 17.60 16.49 8.32
N PRO A 85 16.86 17.12 7.39
CA PRO A 85 15.57 17.76 7.70
C PRO A 85 14.56 16.84 8.40
N ALA A 86 14.59 15.52 8.15
CA ALA A 86 13.71 14.56 8.84
C ALA A 86 13.96 14.49 10.36
N PHE A 87 15.13 14.92 10.83
CA PHE A 87 15.54 14.92 12.23
C PHE A 87 15.35 16.29 12.90
N LEU A 88 14.92 17.31 12.16
CA LEU A 88 14.79 18.67 12.69
C LEU A 88 13.38 18.91 13.25
N PRO A 89 13.25 19.35 14.52
CA PRO A 89 11.98 19.75 15.08
C PRO A 89 11.29 20.84 14.25
N GLY A 90 9.97 20.69 14.05
CA GLY A 90 9.16 21.66 13.32
C GLY A 90 9.19 21.51 11.80
N THR A 91 10.08 20.68 11.23
CA THR A 91 10.04 20.32 9.81
C THR A 91 8.81 19.46 9.52
N GLU A 92 8.15 19.72 8.39
CA GLU A 92 7.00 18.96 7.89
C GLU A 92 7.39 18.28 6.57
N LEU A 93 7.34 16.95 6.53
CA LEU A 93 7.58 16.14 5.34
C LEU A 93 6.25 15.51 4.88
N ASN A 94 5.74 15.98 3.75
CA ASN A 94 4.60 15.38 3.07
C ASN A 94 5.12 14.42 2.01
N ILE A 95 4.96 13.12 2.23
CA ILE A 95 5.54 12.02 1.46
C ILE A 95 4.44 11.38 0.61
N TYR A 96 4.64 11.38 -0.70
CA TYR A 96 3.74 10.86 -1.70
C TYR A 96 4.39 9.70 -2.44
N GLY A 97 3.62 8.69 -2.80
CA GLY A 97 4.13 7.55 -3.58
C GLY A 97 3.03 6.58 -3.96
N SER A 98 3.32 5.63 -4.87
CA SER A 98 2.36 4.59 -5.20
C SER A 98 2.08 3.68 -3.99
N THR A 99 0.89 3.08 -3.93
CA THR A 99 0.65 1.95 -3.02
C THR A 99 1.51 0.78 -3.49
N ALA A 100 2.58 0.45 -2.75
CA ALA A 100 3.44 -0.69 -3.07
C ALA A 100 2.69 -2.03 -2.94
N PHE A 101 3.28 -3.10 -3.49
CA PHE A 101 2.60 -4.40 -3.60
C PHE A 101 2.15 -5.01 -2.27
N GLN A 102 3.03 -4.99 -1.26
CA GLN A 102 2.84 -5.72 0.00
C GLN A 102 2.88 -4.81 1.24
N HIS A 103 3.52 -3.65 1.11
CA HIS A 103 3.75 -2.72 2.20
C HIS A 103 3.16 -1.35 1.89
N SER A 104 2.73 -0.63 2.91
CA SER A 104 2.44 0.79 2.76
C SER A 104 3.72 1.59 2.47
N LEU A 105 3.56 2.82 1.99
CA LEU A 105 4.70 3.73 1.82
C LEU A 105 5.47 3.96 3.13
N GLU A 106 4.74 4.06 4.25
CA GLU A 106 5.29 4.19 5.59
C GLU A 106 6.10 2.95 6.00
N GLU A 107 5.53 1.75 5.81
CA GLU A 107 6.21 0.48 6.12
C GLU A 107 7.49 0.32 5.31
N SER A 108 7.47 0.73 4.04
CA SER A 108 8.63 0.68 3.15
C SER A 108 9.78 1.57 3.65
N LEU A 109 9.48 2.80 4.08
CA LEU A 109 10.51 3.68 4.68
C LEU A 109 10.93 3.19 6.07
N SER A 110 9.99 2.70 6.88
CA SER A 110 10.26 2.17 8.22
C SER A 110 11.18 0.95 8.16
N GLY A 111 11.03 0.08 7.16
CA GLY A 111 11.87 -1.10 6.94
C GLY A 111 13.35 -0.78 6.84
N GLN A 112 13.72 0.33 6.19
CA GLN A 112 15.12 0.78 6.08
C GLN A 112 15.69 1.31 7.40
N MET A 113 14.80 1.74 8.31
CA MET A 113 15.13 2.33 9.60
C MET A 113 14.91 1.36 10.77
N GLN A 114 14.88 0.05 10.48
CA GLN A 114 14.88 -0.97 11.52
C GLN A 114 16.19 -0.93 12.30
N TYR A 115 16.11 -1.09 13.63
CA TYR A 115 17.24 -0.97 14.55
C TYR A 115 18.45 -1.86 14.17
N SER A 116 18.21 -3.00 13.51
CA SER A 116 19.25 -3.91 13.03
C SER A 116 20.16 -3.32 11.96
N TYR A 117 19.69 -2.33 11.21
CA TYR A 117 20.40 -1.73 10.07
C TYR A 117 20.64 -0.22 10.27
N PHE A 118 19.83 0.44 11.10
CA PHE A 118 19.93 1.88 11.35
C PHE A 118 19.57 2.22 12.81
N PRO A 119 20.31 3.12 13.50
CA PRO A 119 20.18 3.31 14.95
C PRO A 119 18.95 4.09 15.40
N VAL A 120 18.21 4.72 14.48
CA VAL A 120 17.03 5.56 14.76
C VAL A 120 15.83 4.98 14.03
N LYS A 121 14.71 4.76 14.70
CA LYS A 121 13.50 4.29 14.02
C LYS A 121 12.77 5.46 13.38
N LEU A 122 11.95 5.17 12.37
CA LEU A 122 11.10 6.17 11.70
C LEU A 122 10.23 6.97 12.70
N GLN A 123 9.65 6.28 13.69
CA GLN A 123 8.84 6.88 14.76
C GLN A 123 9.62 7.80 15.73
N ASP A 124 10.95 7.71 15.75
CA ASP A 124 11.81 8.50 16.64
C ASP A 124 12.24 9.83 15.98
N LEU A 125 11.83 10.07 14.73
CA LEU A 125 12.13 11.29 13.99
C LEU A 125 11.39 12.50 14.59
N ALA A 126 12.11 13.63 14.73
CA ALA A 126 11.54 14.85 15.31
C ALA A 126 10.72 15.70 14.31
N SER A 127 10.75 15.35 13.03
CA SER A 127 9.90 15.97 12.00
C SER A 127 8.50 15.36 12.00
N ARG A 128 7.55 16.09 11.41
CA ARG A 128 6.19 15.59 11.16
C ARG A 128 6.15 14.92 9.80
N LEU A 129 5.84 13.63 9.76
CA LEU A 129 5.74 12.85 8.53
C LEU A 129 4.26 12.64 8.17
N HIS A 130 3.90 12.91 6.93
CA HIS A 130 2.56 12.67 6.39
C HIS A 130 2.65 11.80 5.15
N TYR A 131 2.01 10.64 5.15
CA TYR A 131 2.01 9.72 4.02
C TYR A 131 0.76 9.87 3.19
N THR A 132 0.90 9.93 1.86
CA THR A 132 -0.21 9.96 0.92
C THR A 132 0.07 8.98 -0.20
N GLU A 133 -0.68 7.89 -0.24
CA GLU A 133 -0.60 6.94 -1.34
C GLU A 133 -1.38 7.46 -2.55
N LEU A 134 -0.80 7.31 -3.73
CA LEU A 134 -1.29 7.86 -4.98
C LEU A 134 -1.69 6.77 -5.98
N GLU A 135 -2.76 7.04 -6.70
CA GLU A 135 -3.21 6.35 -7.90
C GLU A 135 -2.95 7.25 -9.14
N GLU A 136 -3.32 6.79 -10.34
CA GLU A 136 -3.34 7.66 -11.53
C GLU A 136 -4.42 8.74 -11.43
N GLY A 137 -4.09 9.97 -11.82
CA GLY A 137 -5.01 11.09 -11.76
C GLY A 137 -4.27 12.41 -11.59
N PHE A 138 -4.83 13.31 -10.79
CA PHE A 138 -4.16 14.56 -10.41
C PHE A 138 -4.44 14.94 -8.95
N PHE A 139 -3.59 15.78 -8.39
CA PHE A 139 -3.81 16.46 -7.12
C PHE A 139 -3.11 17.83 -7.12
N ARG A 140 -3.32 18.63 -6.07
CA ARG A 140 -2.67 19.94 -5.94
C ARG A 140 -1.87 20.05 -4.65
N ILE A 141 -0.73 20.72 -4.75
CA ILE A 141 0.09 21.16 -3.62
C ILE A 141 0.14 22.69 -3.68
N GLY A 142 -0.81 23.34 -3.02
CA GLY A 142 -1.04 24.78 -3.19
C GLY A 142 -1.31 25.13 -4.67
N GLU A 143 -0.43 25.95 -5.25
CA GLU A 143 -0.51 26.36 -6.65
C GLU A 143 0.01 25.31 -7.66
N VAL A 144 0.74 24.30 -7.17
CA VAL A 144 1.31 23.24 -8.01
C VAL A 144 0.22 22.25 -8.39
N LEU A 145 0.04 22.04 -9.69
CA LEU A 145 -0.73 20.90 -10.22
C LEU A 145 0.23 19.73 -10.41
N VAL A 146 -0.10 18.57 -9.83
CA VAL A 146 0.64 17.33 -10.03
C VAL A 146 -0.29 16.30 -10.67
N GLU A 147 0.06 15.84 -11.87
CA GLU A 147 -0.61 14.74 -12.57
C GLU A 147 0.24 13.48 -12.45
N THR A 148 -0.40 12.33 -12.33
CA THR A 148 0.23 11.04 -12.04
C THR A 148 -0.15 9.98 -13.07
N GLN A 149 0.81 9.15 -13.47
CA GLN A 149 0.61 8.04 -14.41
C GLN A 149 1.44 6.83 -14.02
N TYR A 150 0.86 5.62 -14.07
CA TYR A 150 1.64 4.39 -13.91
C TYR A 150 2.56 4.18 -15.11
N LEU A 151 3.78 3.75 -14.82
CA LEU A 151 4.81 3.42 -15.79
C LEU A 151 4.89 1.92 -16.04
N ASN A 152 5.55 1.55 -17.14
CA ASN A 152 5.81 0.17 -17.48
C ASN A 152 7.08 -0.31 -16.77
N HIS A 153 6.91 -0.75 -15.53
CA HIS A 153 8.00 -1.20 -14.66
C HIS A 153 7.63 -2.51 -13.94
N THR A 154 8.65 -3.20 -13.42
CA THR A 154 8.47 -4.47 -12.69
C THR A 154 7.73 -4.33 -11.36
N ALA A 155 7.57 -3.10 -10.85
CA ALA A 155 6.82 -2.74 -9.66
C ALA A 155 5.84 -1.58 -9.97
N PRO A 156 4.87 -1.27 -9.09
CA PRO A 156 3.98 -0.14 -9.24
C PRO A 156 4.79 1.16 -9.16
N THR A 157 5.16 1.69 -10.32
CA THR A 157 5.92 2.93 -10.46
C THR A 157 5.03 4.01 -11.04
N ILE A 158 5.07 5.20 -10.45
CA ILE A 158 4.28 6.35 -10.88
C ILE A 158 5.20 7.49 -11.35
N ALA A 159 4.85 8.11 -12.48
CA ALA A 159 5.45 9.35 -12.95
C ALA A 159 4.72 10.56 -12.39
N TYR A 160 5.41 11.71 -12.38
CA TYR A 160 4.87 12.99 -11.97
C TYR A 160 5.00 14.03 -13.07
N ARG A 161 3.88 14.64 -13.46
CA ARG A 161 3.86 15.82 -14.32
C ARG A 161 3.45 17.02 -13.49
N ILE A 162 4.37 17.95 -13.32
CA ILE A 162 4.30 19.07 -12.40
C ILE A 162 4.14 20.34 -13.19
N THR A 163 3.02 21.04 -13.00
CA THR A 163 2.73 22.32 -13.66
C THR A 163 2.56 23.42 -12.62
N CYS A 164 3.44 24.42 -12.69
CA CYS A 164 3.42 25.62 -11.84
C CYS A 164 4.21 26.75 -12.51
N ASP A 165 3.99 28.01 -12.10
CA ASP A 165 4.73 29.19 -12.59
C ASP A 165 4.77 29.36 -14.12
N GLY A 166 3.78 28.80 -14.82
CA GLY A 166 3.67 28.82 -16.28
C GLY A 166 4.54 27.77 -17.00
N ALA A 167 5.21 26.89 -16.25
CA ALA A 167 6.07 25.82 -16.75
C ALA A 167 5.55 24.42 -16.38
N THR A 168 5.92 23.43 -17.19
CA THR A 168 5.61 22.03 -16.96
C THR A 168 6.86 21.15 -17.00
N VAL A 169 7.07 20.38 -15.93
CA VAL A 169 8.15 19.40 -15.80
C VAL A 169 7.54 18.00 -15.67
N ALA A 170 7.94 17.07 -16.51
CA ALA A 170 7.58 15.65 -16.38
C ALA A 170 8.78 14.86 -15.83
N TYR A 171 8.61 14.21 -14.69
CA TYR A 171 9.57 13.32 -14.07
C TYR A 171 9.11 11.87 -14.23
N VAL A 172 9.85 11.11 -15.03
CA VAL A 172 9.44 9.84 -15.59
C VAL A 172 10.63 8.87 -15.61
N THR A 173 10.97 8.34 -14.45
CA THR A 173 12.06 7.36 -14.30
C THR A 173 11.50 5.95 -14.19
N ASP A 174 12.33 4.94 -14.45
CA ASP A 174 11.94 3.52 -14.35
C ASP A 174 10.81 3.16 -15.31
N HIS A 175 10.89 3.64 -16.54
CA HIS A 175 9.95 3.31 -17.59
C HIS A 175 10.63 2.44 -18.65
N GLU A 176 10.02 1.32 -19.01
CA GLU A 176 10.40 0.56 -20.19
C GLU A 176 9.47 0.84 -21.37
N PRO A 177 9.95 0.91 -22.63
CA PRO A 177 9.08 0.95 -23.80
C PRO A 177 8.03 -0.14 -23.73
N PHE A 178 6.76 0.19 -23.93
CA PHE A 178 5.76 -0.88 -24.08
C PHE A 178 6.01 -1.65 -25.38
N TRP A 179 6.56 -0.97 -26.39
CA TRP A 179 6.98 -1.56 -27.63
C TRP A 179 8.31 -0.99 -28.11
N ASN A 180 9.29 -1.88 -28.36
CA ASN A 180 10.58 -1.48 -28.91
C ASN A 180 10.51 -1.41 -30.44
N SER A 181 9.98 -0.30 -30.98
CA SER A 181 9.96 -0.04 -32.43
C SER A 181 11.30 0.57 -32.89
N PRO A 182 11.89 0.12 -34.01
CA PRO A 182 12.99 0.83 -34.63
C PRO A 182 12.48 2.13 -35.30
N GLY A 183 12.39 3.22 -34.53
CA GLY A 183 12.11 4.57 -35.05
C GLY A 183 10.92 5.28 -34.38
N PRO A 184 10.60 6.51 -34.83
CA PRO A 184 9.69 7.43 -34.13
C PRO A 184 8.19 7.12 -34.33
N ILE A 185 7.85 5.89 -34.73
CA ILE A 185 6.47 5.49 -35.00
C ILE A 185 5.99 4.60 -33.85
N PHE A 186 5.03 5.13 -33.09
CA PHE A 186 4.48 4.51 -31.88
C PHE A 186 3.07 3.98 -32.14
N HIS A 187 2.97 2.68 -32.41
CA HIS A 187 1.69 2.00 -32.61
C HIS A 187 1.08 1.46 -31.32
N HIS A 188 1.89 1.25 -30.28
CA HIS A 188 1.41 0.65 -29.04
C HIS A 188 0.61 1.66 -28.21
N PRO A 189 -0.62 1.32 -27.74
CA PRO A 189 -1.44 2.23 -26.95
C PRO A 189 -0.76 2.76 -25.68
N GLY A 190 0.05 1.91 -25.04
CA GLY A 190 0.87 2.30 -23.88
C GLY A 190 1.88 3.41 -24.19
N ASP A 191 2.60 3.32 -25.32
CA ASP A 191 3.57 4.34 -25.72
C ASP A 191 2.86 5.63 -26.16
N GLN A 192 1.72 5.52 -26.86
CA GLN A 192 0.91 6.69 -27.24
C GLN A 192 0.40 7.45 -26.01
N ARG A 193 -0.02 6.71 -24.98
CA ARG A 193 -0.42 7.30 -23.71
C ARG A 193 0.76 7.94 -22.98
N HIS A 194 1.93 7.32 -23.04
CA HIS A 194 3.16 7.90 -22.51
C HIS A 194 3.48 9.25 -23.18
N ILE A 195 3.40 9.29 -24.51
CA ILE A 195 3.58 10.50 -25.30
C ILE A 195 2.55 11.58 -24.94
N GLU A 196 1.29 11.21 -24.73
CA GLU A 196 0.25 12.14 -24.28
C GLU A 196 0.58 12.75 -22.91
N PHE A 197 1.01 11.92 -21.95
CA PHE A 197 1.44 12.39 -20.63
C PHE A 197 2.63 13.35 -20.70
N LEU A 198 3.54 13.15 -21.65
CA LEU A 198 4.68 14.04 -21.88
C LEU A 198 4.34 15.29 -22.70
N ARG A 199 3.15 15.36 -23.30
CA ARG A 199 2.83 16.35 -24.34
C ARG A 199 3.08 17.79 -23.89
N GLY A 200 3.83 18.53 -24.69
CA GLY A 200 4.11 19.95 -24.47
C GLY A 200 4.87 20.28 -23.17
N ALA A 201 5.49 19.30 -22.51
CA ALA A 201 6.32 19.57 -21.34
C ALA A 201 7.53 20.45 -21.71
N ASP A 202 7.84 21.43 -20.86
CA ASP A 202 9.00 22.29 -21.06
C ASP A 202 10.30 21.55 -20.70
N LEU A 203 10.23 20.63 -19.73
CA LEU A 203 11.31 19.72 -19.39
C LEU A 203 10.77 18.31 -19.14
N VAL A 204 11.36 17.32 -19.81
CA VAL A 204 11.15 15.90 -19.50
C VAL A 204 12.42 15.36 -18.87
N ILE A 205 12.34 14.83 -17.66
CA ILE A 205 13.39 14.07 -16.98
C ILE A 205 13.02 12.60 -17.13
N HIS A 206 13.78 11.86 -17.92
CA HIS A 206 13.45 10.47 -18.25
C HIS A 206 14.64 9.56 -18.06
N ASP A 207 14.39 8.34 -17.56
CA ASP A 207 15.45 7.34 -17.49
C ASP A 207 15.95 6.98 -18.89
N ALA A 208 17.26 7.05 -19.10
CA ALA A 208 17.93 6.70 -20.35
C ALA A 208 19.10 5.77 -20.05
N GLN A 209 18.81 4.76 -19.22
CA GLN A 209 19.82 3.93 -18.57
C GLN A 209 20.65 3.13 -19.58
N TYR A 210 20.06 2.74 -20.71
CA TYR A 210 20.71 1.85 -21.66
C TYR A 210 20.99 2.49 -23.02
N THR A 211 22.00 1.97 -23.70
CA THR A 211 22.09 2.07 -25.15
C THR A 211 21.12 1.08 -25.82
N SER A 212 20.78 1.32 -27.07
CA SER A 212 19.93 0.40 -27.85
C SER A 212 20.54 -0.99 -28.04
N GLU A 213 21.86 -1.12 -27.94
CA GLU A 213 22.55 -2.42 -27.97
C GLU A 213 22.39 -3.17 -26.65
N GLU A 214 22.67 -2.51 -25.53
CA GLU A 214 22.53 -3.10 -24.18
C GLU A 214 21.09 -3.52 -23.90
N TYR A 215 20.12 -2.67 -24.26
CA TYR A 215 18.70 -2.89 -24.02
C TYR A 215 18.18 -4.21 -24.60
N ARG A 216 18.79 -4.73 -25.68
CA ARG A 216 18.42 -6.03 -26.29
C ARG A 216 18.48 -7.20 -25.29
N THR A 217 19.33 -7.09 -24.28
CA THR A 217 19.51 -8.11 -23.23
C THR A 217 18.85 -7.73 -21.89
N LYS A 218 18.21 -6.56 -21.84
CA LYS A 218 17.62 -5.95 -20.63
C LYS A 218 16.10 -5.76 -20.75
N LEU A 219 15.47 -6.42 -21.72
CA LEU A 219 14.02 -6.44 -21.84
C LEU A 219 13.38 -6.98 -20.57
N GLY A 220 12.36 -6.29 -20.06
CA GLY A 220 11.67 -6.60 -18.82
C GLY A 220 12.37 -6.10 -17.55
N TRP A 221 13.49 -5.38 -17.67
CA TRP A 221 14.18 -4.80 -16.51
C TRP A 221 13.56 -3.46 -16.07
N GLY A 222 12.63 -2.90 -16.85
CA GLY A 222 11.87 -1.73 -16.43
C GLY A 222 12.57 -0.37 -16.68
N HIS A 223 13.52 -0.31 -17.63
CA HIS A 223 14.23 0.93 -17.99
C HIS A 223 14.36 1.11 -19.52
N SER A 224 14.55 2.35 -19.95
CA SER A 224 14.53 2.76 -21.35
C SER A 224 15.92 2.92 -21.98
N PRO A 225 16.04 2.60 -23.28
CA PRO A 225 17.19 3.04 -24.07
C PRO A 225 17.07 4.52 -24.44
N GLY A 226 18.20 5.23 -24.53
CA GLY A 226 18.22 6.66 -24.87
C GLY A 226 17.54 7.03 -26.21
N ASP A 227 17.55 6.12 -27.19
CA ASP A 227 16.88 6.32 -28.49
C ASP A 227 15.35 6.45 -28.32
N TYR A 228 14.75 5.59 -27.50
CA TYR A 228 13.32 5.62 -27.21
C TYR A 228 12.94 6.92 -26.52
N VAL A 229 13.70 7.30 -25.49
CA VAL A 229 13.49 8.55 -24.72
C VAL A 229 13.46 9.77 -25.63
N THR A 230 14.43 9.84 -26.55
CA THR A 230 14.53 10.95 -27.50
C THR A 230 13.34 10.96 -28.46
N ASP A 231 12.95 9.80 -28.97
CA ASP A 231 11.83 9.69 -29.92
C ASP A 231 10.49 10.02 -29.27
N VAL A 232 10.21 9.55 -28.04
CA VAL A 232 8.96 9.90 -27.34
C VAL A 232 8.91 11.37 -26.95
N ALA A 233 10.03 11.96 -26.54
CA ALA A 233 10.11 13.39 -26.24
C ALA A 233 9.85 14.25 -27.48
N MET A 234 10.39 13.86 -28.64
CA MET A 234 10.09 14.51 -29.92
C MET A 234 8.63 14.36 -30.31
N ALA A 235 8.06 13.15 -30.20
CA ALA A 235 6.65 12.90 -30.52
C ALA A 235 5.69 13.66 -29.58
N ALA A 236 6.08 13.87 -28.33
CA ALA A 236 5.34 14.67 -27.36
C ALA A 236 5.45 16.18 -27.60
N GLY A 237 6.37 16.63 -28.47
CA GLY A 237 6.66 18.05 -28.66
C GLY A 237 7.26 18.71 -27.41
N ALA A 238 8.03 17.96 -26.62
CA ALA A 238 8.75 18.50 -25.47
C ALA A 238 9.82 19.49 -25.92
N ALA A 239 10.09 20.52 -25.11
CA ALA A 239 11.12 21.50 -25.43
C ALA A 239 12.53 20.98 -25.12
N THR A 240 12.70 20.35 -23.96
CA THR A 240 13.98 19.85 -23.48
C THR A 240 13.81 18.48 -22.82
N VAL A 241 14.77 17.58 -23.03
CA VAL A 241 14.85 16.29 -22.34
C VAL A 241 16.19 16.13 -21.61
N ALA A 242 16.10 15.79 -20.32
CA ALA A 242 17.20 15.40 -19.46
C ALA A 242 17.28 13.87 -19.42
N LEU A 243 18.34 13.31 -19.99
CA LEU A 243 18.71 11.90 -19.86
C LEU A 243 19.16 11.67 -18.42
N PHE A 244 18.44 10.82 -17.70
CA PHE A 244 18.58 10.60 -16.26
C PHE A 244 18.68 9.10 -15.96
N HIS A 245 18.85 8.73 -14.69
CA HIS A 245 18.92 7.34 -14.23
C HIS A 245 20.08 6.56 -14.87
N HIS A 246 21.27 7.16 -14.90
CA HIS A 246 22.43 6.62 -15.62
C HIS A 246 22.84 5.26 -15.05
N ASP A 247 23.20 4.32 -15.94
CA ASP A 247 23.56 2.96 -15.52
C ASP A 247 24.79 2.96 -14.60
N PRO A 248 24.81 2.18 -13.50
CA PRO A 248 25.96 2.06 -12.62
C PRO A 248 27.30 1.71 -13.30
N ALA A 249 27.27 1.02 -14.45
CA ALA A 249 28.48 0.63 -15.17
C ALA A 249 29.01 1.70 -16.13
N HIS A 250 28.24 2.74 -16.45
CA HIS A 250 28.65 3.77 -17.41
C HIS A 250 29.55 4.84 -16.78
N ASP A 251 30.76 5.01 -17.28
CA ASP A 251 31.59 6.15 -16.90
C ASP A 251 31.15 7.45 -17.58
N ASP A 252 31.74 8.58 -17.17
CA ASP A 252 31.41 9.91 -17.68
C ASP A 252 31.60 10.00 -19.21
N GLU A 253 32.59 9.31 -19.77
CA GLU A 253 32.79 9.27 -21.24
C GLU A 253 31.69 8.48 -21.95
N THR A 254 31.17 7.43 -21.34
CA THR A 254 30.02 6.69 -21.87
C THR A 254 28.75 7.52 -21.85
N ILE A 255 28.46 8.22 -20.75
CA ILE A 255 27.29 9.11 -20.64
C ILE A 255 27.38 10.27 -21.65
N LYS A 256 28.58 10.86 -21.85
CA LYS A 256 28.81 11.86 -22.91
C LYS A 256 28.47 11.33 -24.29
N ARG A 257 28.95 10.13 -24.64
CA ARG A 257 28.65 9.50 -25.94
C ARG A 257 27.16 9.23 -26.12
N ILE A 258 26.46 8.80 -25.07
CA ILE A 258 24.99 8.64 -25.12
C ILE A 258 24.33 9.99 -25.42
N GLN A 259 24.69 11.06 -24.69
CA GLN A 259 24.17 12.41 -24.93
C GLN A 259 24.43 12.88 -26.37
N GLU A 260 25.66 12.72 -26.89
CA GLU A 260 26.02 13.11 -28.25
C GLU A 260 25.23 12.34 -29.30
N THR A 261 25.03 11.04 -29.09
CA THR A 261 24.22 10.18 -29.95
C THR A 261 22.77 10.67 -30.02
N GLN A 262 22.18 11.00 -28.87
CA GLN A 262 20.79 11.47 -28.82
C GLN A 262 20.62 12.89 -29.38
N ARG A 263 21.59 13.78 -29.19
CA ARG A 263 21.62 15.09 -29.87
C ARG A 263 21.68 14.93 -31.38
N ALA A 264 22.53 14.04 -31.88
CA ALA A 264 22.63 13.76 -33.31
C ALA A 264 21.32 13.17 -33.86
N ARG A 265 20.64 12.31 -33.09
CA ARG A 265 19.33 11.76 -33.43
C ARG A 265 18.26 12.85 -33.57
N ALA A 266 18.14 13.75 -32.59
CA ALA A 266 17.20 14.87 -32.65
C ALA A 266 17.49 15.80 -33.84
N ALA A 267 18.76 16.10 -34.10
CA ALA A 267 19.19 16.91 -35.24
C ALA A 267 18.88 16.23 -36.59
N ALA A 268 19.08 14.92 -36.70
CA ALA A 268 18.75 14.15 -37.90
C ALA A 268 17.24 14.15 -38.20
N ALA A 269 16.41 14.14 -37.15
CA ALA A 269 14.96 14.30 -37.24
C ALA A 269 14.52 15.75 -37.52
N ARG A 270 15.45 16.71 -37.58
CA ARG A 270 15.18 18.17 -37.70
C ARG A 270 14.28 18.69 -36.58
N SER A 271 14.36 18.08 -35.40
CA SER A 271 13.63 18.50 -34.21
C SER A 271 14.34 19.67 -33.53
N SER A 272 13.56 20.53 -32.87
CA SER A 272 14.08 21.58 -31.98
C SER A 272 14.30 21.10 -30.54
N LEU A 273 14.09 19.81 -30.26
CA LEU A 273 14.28 19.21 -28.94
C LEU A 273 15.72 19.38 -28.48
N GLU A 274 15.91 20.02 -27.32
CA GLU A 274 17.20 20.06 -26.65
C GLU A 274 17.41 18.80 -25.82
N VAL A 275 18.57 18.14 -25.97
CA VAL A 275 18.91 16.91 -25.25
C VAL A 275 20.18 17.13 -24.42
N PHE A 276 20.16 16.78 -23.13
CA PHE A 276 21.35 16.76 -22.28
C PHE A 276 21.30 15.61 -21.26
N ALA A 277 22.44 15.18 -20.76
CA ALA A 277 22.54 14.23 -19.66
C ALA A 277 22.59 14.98 -18.33
N ALA A 278 21.71 14.63 -17.41
CA ALA A 278 21.65 15.23 -16.09
C ALA A 278 22.93 14.93 -15.31
N ALA A 279 23.44 15.93 -14.59
CA ALA A 279 24.61 15.80 -13.73
C ALA A 279 24.32 16.30 -12.33
N GLU A 280 24.93 15.69 -11.31
CA GLU A 280 24.87 16.21 -9.95
C GLU A 280 25.34 17.67 -9.86
N GLY A 281 24.60 18.48 -9.11
CA GLY A 281 24.86 19.91 -8.96
C GLY A 281 24.40 20.76 -10.14
N MET A 282 23.88 20.17 -11.23
CA MET A 282 23.28 20.92 -12.32
C MET A 282 22.00 21.61 -11.85
N GLU A 283 21.87 22.89 -12.19
CA GLU A 283 20.71 23.74 -11.88
C GLU A 283 20.10 24.29 -13.17
N LEU A 284 18.77 24.38 -13.20
CA LEU A 284 17.99 24.84 -14.35
C LEU A 284 16.82 25.73 -13.90
N ASP A 285 16.58 26.82 -14.61
CA ASP A 285 15.34 27.58 -14.49
C ASP A 285 14.42 27.21 -15.67
N VAL A 286 13.39 26.42 -15.41
CA VAL A 286 12.45 25.94 -16.43
C VAL A 286 11.41 27.01 -16.68
N ILE A 287 11.56 27.76 -17.77
CA ILE A 287 10.65 28.84 -18.18
C ILE A 287 9.68 28.29 -19.22
N GLY A 288 8.40 28.23 -18.86
CA GLY A 288 7.42 27.64 -19.74
C GLY A 288 6.82 28.59 -20.77
N LYS A 289 6.24 27.99 -21.82
CA LYS A 289 5.56 28.70 -22.91
C LYS A 289 4.08 28.97 -22.66
N GLY A 290 3.58 28.69 -21.45
CA GLY A 290 2.18 28.93 -21.07
C GLY A 290 1.22 27.84 -21.55
N TRP A 291 1.47 26.59 -21.21
CA TRP A 291 0.55 25.49 -21.50
C TRP A 291 -0.76 25.62 -20.69
N GLU A 292 -1.91 25.60 -21.37
CA GLU A 292 -3.24 25.63 -20.75
C GLU A 292 -3.65 24.27 -20.18
N LYS A 293 -4.29 24.30 -19.00
CA LYS A 293 -4.75 23.16 -18.20
C LYS A 293 -5.62 22.17 -19.01
N ALA A 294 -5.15 20.94 -19.16
CA ALA A 294 -6.08 19.82 -19.22
C ALA A 294 -6.63 19.57 -17.81
N VAL A 295 -7.94 19.76 -17.62
CA VAL A 295 -8.61 19.40 -16.37
C VAL A 295 -8.84 17.89 -16.43
N VAL A 296 -7.88 17.12 -15.91
CA VAL A 296 -8.14 15.72 -15.56
C VAL A 296 -9.27 15.72 -14.52
N GLN A 297 -10.26 14.83 -14.65
CA GLN A 297 -11.43 14.79 -13.73
C GLN A 297 -11.26 13.80 -12.57
N VAL A 298 -10.17 13.04 -12.58
CA VAL A 298 -9.92 11.95 -11.63
C VAL A 298 -8.86 12.36 -10.63
N SER A 299 -9.24 12.40 -9.34
CA SER A 299 -8.31 12.66 -8.25
C SER A 299 -7.35 11.48 -8.05
N ALA A 300 -6.05 11.75 -7.99
CA ALA A 300 -5.01 10.77 -7.64
C ALA A 300 -5.07 10.34 -6.17
N LEU A 301 -5.82 11.07 -5.33
CA LEU A 301 -6.01 10.80 -3.90
C LEU A 301 -7.15 9.80 -3.64
N GLU A 302 -7.98 9.53 -4.65
CA GLU A 302 -9.09 8.59 -4.52
C GLU A 302 -8.61 7.17 -4.80
N ARG A 303 -8.55 6.36 -3.74
CA ARG A 303 -8.15 4.96 -3.85
C ARG A 303 -9.22 4.14 -4.57
N ARG A 304 -8.82 3.39 -5.60
CA ARG A 304 -9.73 2.56 -6.40
C ARG A 304 -9.53 1.09 -6.06
N PRO A 305 -10.41 0.48 -5.25
CA PRO A 305 -10.24 -0.91 -4.87
C PRO A 305 -10.38 -1.83 -6.09
N VAL A 306 -9.36 -2.65 -6.34
CA VAL A 306 -9.38 -3.72 -7.33
C VAL A 306 -9.82 -5.06 -6.73
N PHE A 307 -10.03 -5.12 -5.42
CA PHE A 307 -10.46 -6.33 -4.72
C PHE A 307 -11.80 -6.86 -5.27
N GLY A 308 -11.89 -8.17 -5.46
CA GLY A 308 -13.07 -8.86 -5.97
C GLY A 308 -13.31 -8.69 -7.48
N ARG A 309 -12.45 -7.97 -8.20
CA ARG A 309 -12.56 -7.82 -9.66
C ARG A 309 -12.27 -9.12 -10.37
N ARG A 310 -13.00 -9.36 -11.46
CA ARG A 310 -13.01 -10.64 -12.16
C ARG A 310 -12.10 -10.57 -13.38
N VAL A 311 -11.12 -11.46 -13.43
CA VAL A 311 -10.17 -11.56 -14.54
C VAL A 311 -10.42 -12.86 -15.30
N LEU A 312 -10.76 -12.74 -16.59
CA LEU A 312 -10.89 -13.89 -17.48
C LEU A 312 -9.55 -14.14 -18.18
N ILE A 313 -8.96 -15.31 -17.95
CA ILE A 313 -7.70 -15.76 -18.55
C ILE A 313 -8.01 -16.72 -19.69
N VAL A 314 -7.56 -16.41 -20.90
CA VAL A 314 -7.85 -17.17 -22.12
C VAL A 314 -6.52 -17.62 -22.73
N THR A 315 -6.05 -18.81 -22.36
CA THR A 315 -4.79 -19.36 -22.88
C THR A 315 -4.80 -20.89 -22.85
N HIS A 316 -4.19 -21.49 -23.87
CA HIS A 316 -3.99 -22.93 -23.94
C HIS A 316 -2.71 -23.39 -23.23
N HIS A 317 -1.83 -22.46 -22.81
CA HIS A 317 -0.60 -22.82 -22.08
C HIS A 317 -0.85 -22.82 -20.57
N ARG A 318 -0.75 -24.01 -19.96
CA ARG A 318 -0.88 -24.18 -18.51
C ARG A 318 0.13 -23.37 -17.69
N ALA A 319 1.33 -23.14 -18.22
CA ALA A 319 2.36 -22.35 -17.54
C ALA A 319 1.93 -20.90 -17.28
N ASP A 320 1.22 -20.28 -18.24
CA ASP A 320 0.70 -18.92 -18.09
C ASP A 320 -0.32 -18.86 -16.95
N VAL A 321 -1.26 -19.81 -16.92
CA VAL A 321 -2.30 -19.88 -15.88
C VAL A 321 -1.68 -20.04 -14.50
N VAL A 322 -0.74 -20.97 -14.33
CA VAL A 322 -0.04 -21.18 -13.06
C VAL A 322 0.71 -19.93 -12.61
N ALA A 323 1.41 -19.24 -13.52
CA ALA A 323 2.11 -18.00 -13.19
C ALA A 323 1.13 -16.89 -12.74
N MET A 324 -0.05 -16.80 -13.35
CA MET A 324 -1.09 -15.83 -13.02
C MET A 324 -1.77 -16.12 -11.68
N GLU A 325 -2.10 -17.39 -11.44
CA GLU A 325 -2.71 -17.87 -10.19
C GLU A 325 -1.77 -17.72 -8.99
N GLN A 326 -0.46 -17.62 -9.21
CA GLN A 326 0.51 -17.36 -8.15
C GLN A 326 0.53 -15.91 -7.68
N VAL A 327 0.24 -14.93 -8.55
CA VAL A 327 0.49 -13.49 -8.25
C VAL A 327 -0.76 -12.64 -8.19
N LEU A 328 -1.76 -12.88 -9.04
CA LEU A 328 -2.96 -12.05 -9.12
C LEU A 328 -3.92 -12.20 -7.92
N PRO A 329 -4.04 -13.36 -7.25
CA PRO A 329 -4.88 -13.49 -6.06
C PRO A 329 -4.40 -12.65 -4.86
N GLU A 330 -3.13 -12.23 -4.82
CA GLU A 330 -2.63 -11.33 -3.78
C GLU A 330 -3.36 -9.98 -3.76
N ASP A 331 -3.91 -9.55 -4.90
CA ASP A 331 -4.73 -8.33 -5.01
C ASP A 331 -6.23 -8.58 -4.75
N GLY A 332 -6.59 -9.81 -4.34
CA GLY A 332 -7.97 -10.24 -4.11
C GLY A 332 -8.79 -10.38 -5.40
N LEU A 333 -8.13 -10.60 -6.54
CA LEU A 333 -8.77 -10.79 -7.84
C LEU A 333 -9.39 -12.18 -7.95
N VAL A 334 -10.54 -12.26 -8.62
CA VAL A 334 -11.23 -13.53 -8.91
C VAL A 334 -10.85 -13.97 -10.32
N LEU A 335 -10.09 -15.05 -10.42
CA LEU A 335 -9.60 -15.56 -11.70
C LEU A 335 -10.53 -16.62 -12.27
N THR A 336 -10.79 -16.59 -13.57
CA THR A 336 -11.42 -17.69 -14.29
C THR A 336 -10.61 -17.99 -15.54
N ALA A 337 -10.15 -19.23 -15.69
CA ALA A 337 -9.31 -19.64 -16.81
C ALA A 337 -10.10 -20.51 -17.81
N VAL A 338 -9.91 -20.24 -19.09
CA VAL A 338 -10.45 -21.01 -20.23
C VAL A 338 -9.35 -21.22 -21.27
N SER A 339 -9.45 -22.29 -22.06
CA SER A 339 -8.36 -22.72 -22.96
C SER A 339 -8.49 -22.25 -24.42
N ASN A 340 -9.62 -21.68 -24.81
CA ASN A 340 -9.93 -21.30 -26.20
C ASN A 340 -10.89 -20.10 -26.27
N GLY A 341 -10.97 -19.46 -27.44
CA GLY A 341 -11.69 -18.21 -27.65
C GLY A 341 -13.20 -18.37 -27.59
N ARG A 342 -13.77 -19.44 -28.16
CA ARG A 342 -15.21 -19.76 -28.06
C ARG A 342 -15.64 -19.97 -26.61
N GLY A 343 -14.86 -20.72 -25.83
CA GLY A 343 -15.09 -20.89 -24.40
C GLY A 343 -14.99 -19.57 -23.63
N ALA A 344 -14.12 -18.66 -24.04
CA ALA A 344 -14.06 -17.31 -23.46
C ALA A 344 -15.33 -16.49 -23.72
N VAL A 345 -15.88 -16.57 -24.92
CA VAL A 345 -17.14 -15.90 -25.30
C VAL A 345 -18.33 -16.45 -24.50
N GLU A 346 -18.39 -17.77 -24.31
CA GLU A 346 -19.42 -18.42 -23.47
C GLU A 346 -19.27 -18.00 -22.00
N MET A 347 -18.05 -18.10 -21.46
CA MET A 347 -17.73 -17.80 -20.07
C MET A 347 -17.89 -16.30 -19.72
N ALA A 348 -17.63 -15.40 -20.67
CA ALA A 348 -17.71 -13.95 -20.44
C ALA A 348 -19.12 -13.49 -20.02
N ARG A 349 -20.19 -14.20 -20.45
CA ARG A 349 -21.57 -13.90 -20.01
C ARG A 349 -21.80 -14.21 -18.55
N GLU A 350 -21.23 -15.32 -18.08
CA GLU A 350 -21.39 -15.81 -16.71
C GLU A 350 -20.49 -15.03 -15.76
N VAL A 351 -19.21 -14.91 -16.11
CA VAL A 351 -18.19 -14.26 -15.29
C VAL A 351 -18.33 -12.75 -15.32
N ARG A 352 -18.83 -12.13 -16.40
CA ARG A 352 -18.84 -10.67 -16.62
C ARG A 352 -17.50 -10.02 -16.23
N PRO A 353 -16.41 -10.35 -16.93
CA PRO A 353 -15.07 -9.93 -16.52
C PRO A 353 -14.92 -8.41 -16.43
N ASP A 354 -14.02 -7.98 -15.55
CA ASP A 354 -13.55 -6.60 -15.42
C ASP A 354 -12.25 -6.37 -16.18
N LEU A 355 -11.52 -7.45 -16.51
CA LEU A 355 -10.36 -7.47 -17.39
C LEU A 355 -10.24 -8.85 -18.06
N VAL A 356 -9.75 -8.89 -19.30
CA VAL A 356 -9.44 -10.15 -20.00
C VAL A 356 -7.95 -10.19 -20.32
N ILE A 357 -7.32 -11.32 -20.03
CA ILE A 357 -5.97 -11.65 -20.49
C ILE A 357 -6.13 -12.76 -21.54
N ILE A 358 -5.78 -12.49 -22.80
CA ILE A 358 -5.99 -13.43 -23.91
C ILE A 358 -4.70 -13.71 -24.66
N ASN A 359 -4.41 -14.98 -24.90
CA ASN A 359 -3.29 -15.37 -25.73
C ASN A 359 -3.58 -15.03 -27.20
N GLY A 360 -2.62 -14.41 -27.88
CA GLY A 360 -2.73 -14.02 -29.29
C GLY A 360 -2.89 -15.22 -30.22
N LYS A 361 -2.38 -16.40 -29.85
CA LYS A 361 -2.65 -17.65 -30.56
C LYS A 361 -3.45 -18.60 -29.68
N LEU A 362 -4.65 -18.96 -30.11
CA LEU A 362 -5.51 -19.92 -29.45
C LEU A 362 -5.70 -21.16 -30.33
N THR A 363 -6.21 -22.24 -29.74
CA THR A 363 -6.46 -23.49 -30.47
C THR A 363 -7.55 -23.37 -31.53
N ASP A 364 -8.42 -22.35 -31.42
CA ASP A 364 -9.56 -22.09 -32.29
C ASP A 364 -9.46 -20.78 -33.08
N GLY A 365 -8.30 -20.14 -33.10
CA GLY A 365 -8.04 -18.96 -33.94
C GLY A 365 -7.07 -17.95 -33.33
N ASP A 366 -7.05 -16.76 -33.92
CA ASP A 366 -6.32 -15.60 -33.40
C ASP A 366 -7.08 -14.99 -32.23
N GLY A 367 -6.41 -14.81 -31.08
CA GLY A 367 -6.99 -14.19 -29.89
C GLY A 367 -7.54 -12.78 -30.16
N ALA A 368 -6.89 -12.01 -31.03
CA ALA A 368 -7.32 -10.66 -31.37
C ALA A 368 -8.71 -10.63 -32.05
N SER A 369 -9.08 -11.70 -32.76
CA SER A 369 -10.38 -11.81 -33.44
C SER A 369 -11.58 -11.87 -32.47
N PHE A 370 -11.34 -12.21 -31.19
CA PHE A 370 -12.37 -12.32 -30.17
C PHE A 370 -12.61 -11.03 -29.37
N ILE A 371 -11.74 -10.02 -29.49
CA ILE A 371 -11.77 -8.79 -28.68
C ILE A 371 -13.12 -8.07 -28.77
N GLN A 372 -13.59 -7.80 -30.00
CA GLN A 372 -14.84 -7.07 -30.21
C GLN A 372 -16.05 -7.86 -29.68
N GLN A 373 -16.03 -9.19 -29.81
CA GLN A 373 -17.10 -10.04 -29.29
C GLN A 373 -17.13 -10.01 -27.77
N LEU A 374 -15.96 -10.10 -27.11
CA LEU A 374 -15.84 -10.04 -25.65
C LEU A 374 -16.32 -8.70 -25.08
N ARG A 375 -15.97 -7.59 -25.71
CA ARG A 375 -16.48 -6.24 -25.34
C ARG A 375 -17.99 -6.14 -25.47
N THR A 376 -18.53 -6.60 -26.60
CA THR A 376 -19.97 -6.56 -26.90
C THR A 376 -20.77 -7.43 -25.91
N ILE A 377 -20.29 -8.65 -25.64
CA ILE A 377 -20.98 -9.60 -24.74
C ILE A 377 -20.91 -9.15 -23.28
N SER A 378 -19.82 -8.52 -22.89
CA SER A 378 -19.64 -8.00 -21.53
C SER A 378 -20.38 -6.67 -21.31
N ASP A 379 -21.02 -6.10 -22.35
CA ASP A 379 -21.65 -4.79 -22.35
C ASP A 379 -20.70 -3.67 -21.87
N LYS A 380 -19.43 -3.78 -22.29
CA LYS A 380 -18.33 -2.88 -21.90
C LYS A 380 -17.47 -2.57 -23.11
N SER A 381 -17.71 -1.44 -23.78
CA SER A 381 -16.93 -1.00 -24.94
C SER A 381 -15.46 -0.72 -24.60
N ASP A 382 -15.18 -0.39 -23.34
CA ASP A 382 -13.88 -0.06 -22.78
C ASP A 382 -13.26 -1.20 -21.94
N LEU A 383 -13.82 -2.43 -22.00
CA LEU A 383 -13.27 -3.59 -21.29
C LEU A 383 -11.76 -3.72 -21.58
N PRO A 384 -10.91 -3.69 -20.54
CA PRO A 384 -9.48 -3.89 -20.70
C PRO A 384 -9.18 -5.30 -21.19
N ILE A 385 -8.49 -5.40 -22.32
CA ILE A 385 -8.05 -6.67 -22.88
C ILE A 385 -6.54 -6.60 -23.11
N ILE A 386 -5.79 -7.43 -22.36
CA ILE A 386 -4.35 -7.61 -22.48
C ILE A 386 -4.09 -8.83 -23.36
N VAL A 387 -3.40 -8.65 -24.48
CA VAL A 387 -3.06 -9.74 -25.39
C VAL A 387 -1.64 -10.25 -25.11
N LEU A 388 -1.48 -11.55 -24.83
CA LEU A 388 -0.18 -12.19 -24.68
C LEU A 388 0.36 -12.58 -26.07
N THR A 389 1.59 -12.20 -26.39
CA THR A 389 2.21 -12.48 -27.69
C THR A 389 3.45 -13.37 -27.55
N GLU A 390 3.76 -14.18 -28.57
CA GLU A 390 5.03 -14.91 -28.68
C GLU A 390 6.14 -13.96 -29.20
N ALA A 391 7.40 -14.25 -28.89
CA ALA A 391 8.50 -13.32 -29.14
C ALA A 391 8.71 -12.89 -30.63
N LYS A 392 9.03 -11.60 -30.80
CA LYS A 392 9.56 -10.78 -31.92
C LYS A 392 9.10 -10.95 -33.38
N SER A 393 8.78 -12.12 -33.92
CA SER A 393 8.58 -12.26 -35.38
C SER A 393 7.13 -12.18 -35.87
N GLU A 394 6.15 -12.59 -35.05
CA GLU A 394 4.72 -12.54 -35.41
C GLU A 394 4.07 -11.19 -35.06
N SER A 395 4.70 -10.42 -34.18
CA SER A 395 4.22 -9.15 -33.68
C SER A 395 4.40 -7.99 -34.66
N GLU A 396 5.17 -8.13 -35.74
CA GLU A 396 5.17 -7.16 -36.85
C GLU A 396 3.93 -7.31 -37.76
N MET A 397 3.35 -8.52 -37.86
CA MET A 397 2.17 -8.77 -38.71
C MET A 397 0.83 -8.44 -38.05
N LEU A 398 0.76 -8.41 -36.72
CA LEU A 398 -0.48 -8.29 -35.94
C LEU A 398 -1.04 -6.87 -35.79
N TYR A 399 -0.32 -5.83 -36.24
CA TYR A 399 -0.67 -4.42 -35.97
C TYR A 399 -0.86 -3.57 -37.23
N GLY A 400 -1.25 -4.19 -38.34
CA GLY A 400 -1.77 -3.47 -39.49
C GLY A 400 -3.03 -2.67 -39.13
N ALA A 401 -2.86 -1.36 -38.98
CA ALA A 401 -3.85 -0.27 -39.04
C ALA A 401 -5.11 -0.26 -38.14
N GLU A 402 -5.50 -1.33 -37.46
CA GLU A 402 -6.68 -1.34 -36.57
C GLU A 402 -6.44 -2.17 -35.28
N SER A 403 -5.49 -1.75 -34.45
CA SER A 403 -5.27 -2.40 -33.14
C SER A 403 -6.46 -2.13 -32.20
N THR A 404 -7.19 -3.19 -31.83
CA THR A 404 -8.38 -3.10 -30.95
C THR A 404 -8.10 -3.47 -29.49
N ALA A 405 -6.95 -4.05 -29.15
CA ALA A 405 -6.63 -4.42 -27.78
C ALA A 405 -6.24 -3.22 -26.91
N THR A 406 -6.34 -3.39 -25.59
CA THR A 406 -5.99 -2.34 -24.63
C THR A 406 -4.48 -2.31 -24.35
N ASP A 407 -3.84 -3.47 -24.32
CA ASP A 407 -2.41 -3.63 -24.04
C ASP A 407 -1.89 -4.95 -24.64
N TYR A 408 -0.59 -5.04 -24.84
CA TYR A 408 0.09 -6.23 -25.34
C TYR A 408 1.29 -6.57 -24.46
N MET A 409 1.44 -7.85 -24.15
CA MET A 409 2.54 -8.36 -23.33
C MET A 409 3.26 -9.48 -24.07
N ALA A 410 4.53 -9.24 -24.41
CA ALA A 410 5.36 -10.25 -25.06
C ALA A 410 5.90 -11.26 -24.05
N ARG A 411 5.98 -12.53 -24.47
CA ARG A 411 6.65 -13.59 -23.70
C ARG A 411 8.16 -13.62 -23.98
N PRO A 412 9.00 -13.95 -22.97
CA PRO A 412 8.64 -14.19 -21.57
C PRO A 412 8.33 -12.89 -20.81
N PHE A 413 7.36 -12.92 -19.90
CA PHE A 413 7.05 -11.81 -18.99
C PHE A 413 7.30 -12.23 -17.53
N GLY A 414 7.74 -11.29 -16.70
CA GLY A 414 7.86 -11.51 -15.26
C GLY A 414 6.47 -11.48 -14.58
N PRO A 415 6.14 -12.40 -13.66
CA PRO A 415 4.87 -12.36 -12.92
C PRO A 415 4.59 -11.01 -12.21
N PRO A 416 5.59 -10.32 -11.60
CA PRO A 416 5.38 -8.98 -11.03
C PRO A 416 4.96 -7.94 -12.07
N MET A 417 5.57 -7.94 -13.26
CA MET A 417 5.23 -7.04 -14.37
C MET A 417 3.78 -7.25 -14.82
N LEU A 418 3.35 -8.51 -14.96
CA LEU A 418 1.96 -8.83 -15.29
C LEU A 418 1.00 -8.27 -14.23
N ARG A 419 1.28 -8.53 -12.95
CA ARG A 419 0.46 -8.05 -11.84
C ARG A 419 0.33 -6.53 -11.84
N THR A 420 1.44 -5.80 -12.02
CA THR A 420 1.44 -4.33 -12.13
C THR A 420 0.53 -3.85 -13.26
N ARG A 421 0.65 -4.43 -14.46
CA ARG A 421 -0.17 -4.01 -15.61
C ARG A 421 -1.66 -4.30 -15.39
N VAL A 422 -1.99 -5.48 -14.87
CA VAL A 422 -3.38 -5.87 -14.56
C VAL A 422 -3.99 -4.90 -13.56
N ARG A 423 -3.29 -4.61 -12.46
CA ARG A 423 -3.75 -3.66 -11.44
C ARG A 423 -3.95 -2.26 -12.02
N ALA A 424 -2.99 -1.77 -12.80
CA ALA A 424 -3.09 -0.46 -13.44
C ALA A 424 -4.32 -0.36 -14.36
N TRP A 425 -4.59 -1.38 -15.18
CA TRP A 425 -5.76 -1.39 -16.06
C TRP A 425 -7.09 -1.50 -15.32
N LEU A 426 -7.17 -2.30 -14.25
CA LEU A 426 -8.37 -2.40 -13.41
C LEU A 426 -8.67 -1.09 -12.66
N ALA A 427 -7.63 -0.39 -12.20
CA ALA A 427 -7.78 0.92 -11.56
C ALA A 427 -8.34 1.96 -12.54
N ARG A 428 -8.02 1.88 -13.83
CA ARG A 428 -8.45 2.85 -14.86
C ARG A 428 -9.93 2.75 -15.24
N THR A 429 -10.46 1.52 -15.35
CA THR A 429 -11.85 1.26 -15.77
C THR A 429 -12.85 1.23 -14.62
N SER A 430 -12.38 1.56 -13.43
CA SER A 430 -13.23 1.78 -12.27
C SER A 430 -13.88 3.16 -12.36
N GLY A 431 -15.19 3.22 -12.66
CA GLY A 431 -16.02 4.35 -12.25
C GLY A 431 -16.05 4.49 -10.72
N PRO A 432 -16.57 5.61 -10.16
CA PRO A 432 -16.71 5.77 -8.72
C PRO A 432 -17.45 4.56 -8.15
N ALA A 433 -16.86 3.93 -7.13
CA ALA A 433 -17.40 2.72 -6.56
C ALA A 433 -18.84 2.98 -6.10
N LEU A 434 -19.81 2.31 -6.72
CA LEU A 434 -21.07 2.03 -6.05
C LEU A 434 -20.68 1.12 -4.88
N PHE A 435 -20.69 1.68 -3.67
CA PHE A 435 -20.74 0.88 -2.46
C PHE A 435 -21.83 -0.17 -2.66
N PRO A 436 -21.56 -1.47 -2.51
CA PRO A 436 -22.64 -2.43 -2.41
C PRO A 436 -23.48 -1.99 -1.23
N GLU A 437 -24.73 -1.58 -1.49
CA GLU A 437 -25.78 -1.61 -0.48
C GLU A 437 -25.67 -2.95 0.24
N GLU A 438 -25.74 -2.87 1.56
CA GLU A 438 -25.77 -3.98 2.50
C GLU A 438 -26.38 -5.23 1.86
N LEU A 439 -25.55 -6.25 1.62
CA LEU A 439 -26.05 -7.60 1.38
C LEU A 439 -26.95 -7.95 2.57
N PRO A 440 -28.26 -8.18 2.37
CA PRO A 440 -29.12 -8.55 3.48
C PRO A 440 -28.64 -9.88 4.01
N LEU A 441 -28.16 -9.90 5.25
CA LEU A 441 -27.97 -11.11 6.04
C LEU A 441 -29.34 -11.76 6.25
N THR A 442 -29.83 -12.51 5.28
CA THR A 442 -30.92 -13.45 5.50
C THR A 442 -30.36 -14.60 6.33
N LEU A 443 -30.44 -14.46 7.65
CA LEU A 443 -30.36 -15.56 8.60
C LEU A 443 -31.43 -16.59 8.20
N ARG A 444 -30.99 -17.70 7.58
CA ARG A 444 -31.83 -18.91 7.51
C ARG A 444 -31.94 -19.46 8.92
N THR A 445 -33.09 -19.23 9.54
CA THR A 445 -33.48 -19.88 10.79
C THR A 445 -33.48 -21.40 10.60
N ALA A 446 -32.51 -22.08 11.21
CA ALA A 446 -32.57 -23.52 11.37
C ALA A 446 -33.68 -23.85 12.38
N GLU A 447 -34.74 -24.48 11.89
CA GLU A 447 -35.84 -24.98 12.71
C GLU A 447 -35.34 -26.06 13.69
N LYS A 448 -35.80 -25.97 14.93
CA LYS A 448 -35.57 -26.95 15.99
C LYS A 448 -36.29 -28.27 15.64
N SER A 449 -35.53 -29.26 15.18
CA SER A 449 -35.98 -30.66 15.18
C SER A 449 -35.74 -31.30 16.54
N LYS A 450 -36.79 -31.89 17.10
CA LYS A 450 -36.83 -32.60 18.40
C LYS A 450 -36.00 -33.88 18.33
N ALA A 451 -35.23 -34.13 19.39
CA ALA A 451 -34.54 -35.39 19.61
C ALA A 451 -35.53 -36.50 20.07
N GLU A 452 -35.46 -37.66 19.43
CA GLU A 452 -35.87 -38.95 19.98
C GLU A 452 -34.63 -39.81 20.25
N PRO A 453 -34.68 -40.73 21.24
CA PRO A 453 -33.48 -41.40 21.74
C PRO A 453 -33.18 -42.66 20.92
N VAL A 454 -31.93 -42.83 20.50
CA VAL A 454 -31.44 -44.10 19.95
C VAL A 454 -30.26 -44.61 20.78
N LYS A 455 -30.59 -45.70 21.49
CA LYS A 455 -29.84 -46.85 22.00
C LYS A 455 -28.31 -46.85 21.97
N GLU A 456 -27.78 -47.31 23.10
CA GLU A 456 -26.46 -47.94 23.25
C GLU A 456 -26.16 -48.90 22.09
N VAL A 457 -25.00 -48.70 21.45
CA VAL A 457 -24.31 -49.73 20.67
C VAL A 457 -22.83 -49.68 21.02
N GLU A 458 -22.29 -50.89 21.09
CA GLU A 458 -21.04 -51.35 21.65
C GLU A 458 -19.76 -50.72 21.06
N SER A 459 -18.68 -50.90 21.82
CA SER A 459 -17.30 -50.60 21.45
C SER A 459 -16.93 -51.11 20.06
N VAL A 460 -16.61 -50.18 19.16
CA VAL A 460 -15.95 -50.47 17.90
C VAL A 460 -14.53 -49.91 17.97
N ASP A 461 -13.57 -50.83 17.84
CA ASP A 461 -12.15 -50.55 17.71
C ASP A 461 -11.89 -50.07 16.26
N THR A 462 -11.99 -48.76 16.01
CA THR A 462 -11.66 -48.14 14.72
C THR A 462 -10.40 -47.30 14.83
N LYS A 463 -9.36 -47.68 14.08
CA LYS A 463 -8.24 -46.79 13.74
C LYS A 463 -8.81 -45.47 13.22
N PRO A 464 -8.35 -44.31 13.72
CA PRO A 464 -8.94 -43.02 13.35
C PRO A 464 -8.72 -42.71 11.87
N ASP A 465 -9.62 -41.89 11.33
CA ASP A 465 -9.66 -41.37 9.96
C ASP A 465 -8.49 -40.37 9.73
N MET A 466 -7.27 -40.88 9.72
CA MET A 466 -6.02 -40.12 9.73
C MET A 466 -5.67 -39.52 8.35
N ASP A 467 -6.24 -40.05 7.27
CA ASP A 467 -6.03 -39.54 5.91
C ASP A 467 -6.68 -38.16 5.71
N ILE A 468 -7.77 -37.87 6.44
CA ILE A 468 -8.43 -36.55 6.41
C ILE A 468 -7.55 -35.49 7.10
N PHE A 469 -6.94 -35.82 8.25
CA PHE A 469 -6.06 -34.91 8.99
C PHE A 469 -4.77 -34.55 8.22
N LEU A 470 -4.21 -35.50 7.48
CA LEU A 470 -3.00 -35.27 6.70
C LEU A 470 -3.22 -34.35 5.50
N SER A 471 -4.44 -34.25 4.97
CA SER A 471 -4.74 -33.44 3.78
C SER A 471 -4.77 -31.92 4.02
N GLY A 472 -4.94 -31.47 5.27
CA GLY A 472 -5.07 -30.06 5.65
C GLY A 472 -3.99 -29.53 6.61
N SER A 473 -2.94 -30.32 6.87
CA SER A 473 -1.85 -29.96 7.78
C SER A 473 -0.51 -29.84 7.03
N PRO A 474 0.52 -29.17 7.61
CA PRO A 474 1.85 -29.16 7.01
C PRO A 474 2.44 -30.57 6.78
N PHE A 475 1.89 -31.59 7.46
CA PHE A 475 2.28 -33.00 7.29
C PHE A 475 1.74 -33.68 6.02
N ALA A 476 0.90 -32.99 5.23
CA ALA A 476 0.46 -33.47 3.91
C ALA A 476 1.64 -33.85 3.00
N ALA A 477 2.72 -33.09 3.11
CA ALA A 477 3.92 -33.21 2.31
C ALA A 477 4.78 -34.45 2.63
N LEU A 478 4.49 -35.17 3.72
CA LEU A 478 5.27 -36.34 4.13
C LEU A 478 4.98 -37.55 3.22
N THR A 479 6.05 -38.28 2.86
CA THR A 479 5.94 -39.59 2.20
C THR A 479 5.29 -40.64 3.10
N THR A 480 4.80 -41.74 2.53
CA THR A 480 4.18 -42.85 3.28
C THR A 480 5.09 -43.40 4.38
N GLU A 481 6.40 -43.50 4.11
CA GLU A 481 7.38 -43.97 5.09
C GLU A 481 7.60 -42.95 6.22
N GLN A 482 7.72 -41.66 5.90
CA GLN A 482 7.86 -40.61 6.90
C GLN A 482 6.60 -40.46 7.77
N ARG A 483 5.41 -40.62 7.19
CA ARG A 483 4.14 -40.67 7.94
C ARG A 483 4.14 -41.83 8.92
N ALA A 484 4.53 -43.03 8.50
CA ALA A 484 4.62 -44.18 9.40
C ALA A 484 5.58 -43.95 10.57
N ARG A 485 6.74 -43.30 10.32
CA ARG A 485 7.70 -42.92 11.37
C ARG A 485 7.15 -41.86 12.33
N LEU A 486 6.47 -40.84 11.81
CA LEU A 486 5.78 -39.84 12.63
C LEU A 486 4.76 -40.51 13.56
N MET A 487 3.94 -41.41 13.02
CA MET A 487 2.93 -42.13 13.80
C MET A 487 3.54 -43.05 14.87
N ALA A 488 4.73 -43.59 14.64
CA ALA A 488 5.42 -44.43 15.63
C ALA A 488 5.97 -43.64 16.82
N ARG A 489 6.23 -42.33 16.66
CA ARG A 489 6.83 -41.47 17.70
C ARG A 489 5.88 -40.47 18.33
N ALA A 490 4.75 -40.21 17.68
CA ALA A 490 3.74 -39.31 18.20
C ALA A 490 2.76 -40.02 19.14
N SER A 491 2.17 -39.27 20.07
CA SER A 491 1.17 -39.78 21.02
C SER A 491 -0.11 -38.96 20.92
N GLU A 492 -1.26 -39.63 20.86
CA GLU A 492 -2.54 -38.95 20.80
C GLU A 492 -3.04 -38.60 22.21
N HIS A 493 -3.47 -37.35 22.39
CA HIS A 493 -4.01 -36.83 23.65
C HIS A 493 -5.36 -36.19 23.42
N THR A 494 -6.27 -36.36 24.39
CA THR A 494 -7.59 -35.70 24.38
C THR A 494 -7.77 -34.83 25.62
N TYR A 495 -8.16 -33.59 25.40
CA TYR A 495 -8.37 -32.57 26.42
C TYR A 495 -9.84 -32.15 26.48
N THR A 496 -10.35 -31.85 27.67
CA THR A 496 -11.69 -31.28 27.85
C THR A 496 -11.66 -29.76 27.64
N SER A 497 -12.80 -29.11 27.40
CA SER A 497 -12.89 -27.64 27.31
C SER A 497 -12.32 -26.96 28.58
N GLY A 498 -11.62 -25.84 28.40
CA GLY A 498 -11.02 -25.03 29.47
C GLY A 498 -9.71 -25.56 30.03
N GLN A 499 -9.17 -26.67 29.51
CA GLN A 499 -7.88 -27.21 29.94
C GLN A 499 -6.72 -26.49 29.28
N VAL A 500 -5.69 -26.20 30.07
CA VAL A 500 -4.43 -25.63 29.56
C VAL A 500 -3.57 -26.76 29.01
N VAL A 501 -3.25 -26.70 27.72
CA VAL A 501 -2.45 -27.72 27.01
C VAL A 501 -0.95 -27.43 27.14
N ILE A 502 -0.55 -26.17 27.01
CA ILE A 502 0.81 -25.67 27.31
C ILE A 502 0.69 -24.36 28.09
N ARG A 503 1.60 -24.11 29.04
CA ARG A 503 1.70 -22.81 29.72
C ARG A 503 2.87 -22.01 29.15
N GLN A 504 2.72 -20.70 29.13
CA GLN A 504 3.83 -19.78 28.91
C GLN A 504 4.97 -20.09 29.89
N ASP A 505 6.21 -19.90 29.44
CA ASP A 505 7.45 -20.19 30.17
C ASP A 505 7.74 -21.69 30.43
N ASP A 506 6.83 -22.61 30.05
CA ASP A 506 7.14 -24.05 30.07
C ASP A 506 8.29 -24.37 29.09
N PRO A 507 9.01 -25.48 29.29
CA PRO A 507 9.97 -25.98 28.31
C PRO A 507 9.34 -26.25 26.93
N GLY A 508 10.06 -25.88 25.86
CA GLY A 508 9.68 -26.06 24.46
C GLY A 508 9.68 -27.50 23.91
N GLY A 509 9.60 -28.53 24.77
CA GLY A 509 9.97 -29.91 24.43
C GLY A 509 9.01 -30.70 23.51
N THR A 510 7.86 -30.15 23.15
CA THR A 510 6.80 -30.88 22.41
C THR A 510 6.05 -29.96 21.44
N ALA A 511 5.87 -30.37 20.20
CA ALA A 511 4.95 -29.75 19.25
C ALA A 511 3.61 -30.49 19.25
N TYR A 512 2.52 -29.79 18.99
CA TYR A 512 1.18 -30.36 18.95
C TYR A 512 0.52 -30.09 17.60
N ALA A 513 -0.23 -31.06 17.11
CA ALA A 513 -1.06 -30.91 15.92
C ALA A 513 -2.52 -31.26 16.25
N ILE A 514 -3.45 -30.39 15.87
CA ILE A 514 -4.86 -30.52 16.28
C ILE A 514 -5.59 -31.46 15.32
N ILE A 515 -6.05 -32.60 15.82
CA ILE A 515 -6.84 -33.57 15.05
C ILE A 515 -8.29 -33.12 14.97
N SER A 516 -8.86 -32.66 16.09
CA SER A 516 -10.24 -32.17 16.16
C SER A 516 -10.41 -31.23 17.36
N GLY A 517 -11.34 -30.28 17.28
CA GLY A 517 -11.58 -29.28 18.33
C GLY A 517 -10.81 -27.98 18.08
N ARG A 518 -10.86 -27.06 19.05
CA ARG A 518 -10.27 -25.71 18.94
C ARG A 518 -9.59 -25.28 20.23
N VAL A 519 -8.55 -24.49 20.07
CA VAL A 519 -7.76 -23.93 21.16
C VAL A 519 -7.60 -22.43 21.00
N ARG A 520 -7.32 -21.75 22.10
CA ARG A 520 -7.06 -20.32 22.21
C ARG A 520 -5.65 -20.08 22.74
N ILE A 521 -4.95 -19.12 22.15
CA ILE A 521 -3.59 -18.73 22.53
C ILE A 521 -3.64 -17.45 23.37
N LEU A 522 -2.96 -17.45 24.52
CA LEU A 522 -2.95 -16.36 25.50
C LEU A 522 -1.50 -16.06 25.93
N GLU A 523 -1.08 -14.80 25.90
CA GLU A 523 0.22 -14.34 26.41
C GLU A 523 0.03 -13.47 27.67
N SER A 524 0.71 -13.81 28.76
CA SER A 524 0.77 -13.01 29.97
C SER A 524 1.78 -11.88 29.77
N VAL A 525 1.35 -10.64 30.01
CA VAL A 525 2.20 -9.45 29.87
C VAL A 525 3.00 -9.22 31.17
N PRO A 526 4.32 -9.00 31.11
CA PRO A 526 5.12 -8.66 32.29
C PRO A 526 4.55 -7.42 33.02
N ASP A 527 4.53 -7.46 34.35
CA ASP A 527 4.04 -6.37 35.21
C ASP A 527 2.55 -5.98 35.02
N SER A 528 1.76 -6.83 34.38
CA SER A 528 0.31 -6.64 34.21
C SER A 528 -0.46 -7.92 34.55
N PRO A 529 -1.59 -7.84 35.29
CA PRO A 529 -2.46 -8.99 35.51
C PRO A 529 -3.30 -9.36 34.27
N MET A 530 -3.02 -8.76 33.11
CA MET A 530 -3.76 -8.96 31.87
C MET A 530 -3.14 -10.04 30.99
N GLU A 531 -3.98 -10.97 30.53
CA GLU A 531 -3.65 -11.92 29.47
C GLU A 531 -4.05 -11.35 28.11
N MET A 532 -3.12 -11.35 27.16
CA MET A 532 -3.31 -10.91 25.79
C MET A 532 -3.78 -12.08 24.93
N PHE A 533 -4.92 -11.93 24.25
CA PHE A 533 -5.42 -12.91 23.29
C PHE A 533 -4.65 -12.78 21.96
N LEU A 534 -3.96 -13.85 21.57
CA LEU A 534 -3.15 -13.88 20.35
C LEU A 534 -3.85 -14.54 19.16
N GLY A 535 -4.85 -15.40 19.40
CA GLY A 535 -5.60 -16.06 18.33
C GLY A 535 -6.27 -17.37 18.75
N GLU A 536 -6.99 -18.00 17.83
CA GLU A 536 -7.59 -19.34 17.97
C GLU A 536 -7.06 -20.26 16.87
N LEU A 537 -6.83 -21.53 17.19
CA LEU A 537 -6.40 -22.55 16.23
C LEU A 537 -7.40 -23.71 16.18
N GLY A 538 -7.53 -24.31 14.99
CA GLY A 538 -8.48 -25.40 14.71
C GLY A 538 -7.83 -26.66 14.11
N PRO A 539 -8.65 -27.62 13.64
CA PRO A 539 -8.18 -28.89 13.08
C PRO A 539 -7.22 -28.68 11.90
N GLY A 540 -6.14 -29.47 11.87
CA GLY A 540 -5.07 -29.38 10.86
C GLY A 540 -3.95 -28.41 11.21
N GLU A 541 -4.17 -27.51 12.18
CA GLU A 541 -3.16 -26.56 12.62
C GLU A 541 -2.24 -27.11 13.72
N ILE A 542 -1.07 -26.49 13.85
CA ILE A 542 -0.05 -26.85 14.84
C ILE A 542 0.19 -25.73 15.84
N PHE A 543 0.63 -26.10 17.05
CA PHE A 543 1.10 -25.16 18.06
C PHE A 543 2.25 -25.73 18.89
N GLY A 544 3.03 -24.83 19.48
CA GLY A 544 4.17 -25.19 20.32
C GLY A 544 5.47 -25.50 19.57
N GLU A 545 5.45 -25.48 18.24
CA GLU A 545 6.58 -25.69 17.35
C GLU A 545 7.72 -24.69 17.57
N ILE A 546 7.40 -23.42 17.85
CA ILE A 546 8.38 -22.33 17.98
C ILE A 546 9.33 -22.57 19.16
N GLY A 547 8.79 -23.06 20.29
CA GLY A 547 9.60 -23.37 21.48
C GLY A 547 10.65 -24.44 21.20
N GLY A 548 10.26 -25.48 20.47
CA GLY A 548 11.16 -26.56 20.04
C GLY A 548 12.19 -26.11 19.00
N LEU A 549 11.78 -25.28 18.03
CA LEU A 549 12.65 -24.76 16.97
C LEU A 549 13.71 -23.78 17.48
N ARG A 550 13.35 -22.92 18.44
CA ARG A 550 14.24 -21.88 18.97
C ARG A 550 15.02 -22.31 20.21
N TYR A 551 14.76 -23.51 20.74
CA TYR A 551 15.28 -23.98 22.03
C TYR A 551 15.02 -22.97 23.16
N ARG A 552 13.80 -22.41 23.21
CA ARG A 552 13.37 -21.40 24.20
C ARG A 552 12.14 -21.87 24.97
N PRO A 553 11.86 -21.29 26.16
CA PRO A 553 10.58 -21.46 26.84
C PRO A 553 9.40 -21.05 25.95
N ARG A 554 8.20 -21.57 26.23
CA ARG A 554 6.98 -21.23 25.49
C ARG A 554 6.69 -19.73 25.63
N SER A 555 6.35 -19.10 24.52
CA SER A 555 5.99 -17.68 24.48
C SER A 555 4.54 -17.39 24.88
N ALA A 556 3.68 -18.40 24.92
CA ALA A 556 2.26 -18.24 25.21
C ALA A 556 1.66 -19.53 25.79
N SER A 557 0.56 -19.38 26.52
CA SER A 557 -0.30 -20.46 26.98
C SER A 557 -1.33 -20.83 25.91
N VAL A 558 -1.72 -22.10 25.87
CA VAL A 558 -2.77 -22.60 24.98
C VAL A 558 -3.85 -23.29 25.79
N VAL A 559 -5.10 -22.86 25.61
CA VAL A 559 -6.26 -23.34 26.36
C VAL A 559 -7.31 -23.88 25.40
N THR A 560 -7.86 -25.05 25.68
CA THR A 560 -8.92 -25.63 24.86
C THR A 560 -10.23 -24.87 25.01
N LEU A 561 -10.93 -24.63 23.90
CA LEU A 561 -12.27 -24.03 23.90
C LEU A 561 -13.37 -25.08 23.94
N GLU A 562 -13.09 -26.24 23.36
CA GLU A 562 -13.99 -27.39 23.29
C GLU A 562 -13.18 -28.69 23.49
N ARG A 563 -13.86 -29.84 23.50
CA ARG A 563 -13.16 -31.12 23.58
C ARG A 563 -12.20 -31.25 22.38
N THR A 564 -10.90 -31.28 22.66
CA THR A 564 -9.86 -31.16 21.65
C THR A 564 -8.96 -32.40 21.66
N ARG A 565 -8.75 -33.00 20.50
CA ARG A 565 -7.80 -34.10 20.28
C ARG A 565 -6.57 -33.56 19.58
N CYS A 566 -5.41 -33.84 20.13
CA CYS A 566 -4.12 -33.41 19.57
C CYS A 566 -3.15 -34.58 19.46
N LEU A 567 -2.33 -34.54 18.43
CA LEU A 567 -1.14 -35.38 18.30
C LEU A 567 0.04 -34.63 18.94
N SER A 568 0.67 -35.20 19.97
CA SER A 568 1.88 -34.65 20.58
C SER A 568 3.12 -35.29 19.95
N ILE A 569 4.04 -34.45 19.48
CA ILE A 569 5.26 -34.84 18.77
C ILE A 569 6.45 -34.29 19.56
N PRO A 570 7.40 -35.13 20.01
CA PRO A 570 8.60 -34.63 20.68
C PRO A 570 9.37 -33.63 19.80
N ALA A 571 9.87 -32.54 20.38
CA ALA A 571 10.50 -31.47 19.61
C ALA A 571 11.74 -31.95 18.84
N GLU A 572 12.52 -32.87 19.39
CA GLU A 572 13.69 -33.46 18.71
C GLU A 572 13.29 -34.22 17.46
N ASP A 573 12.24 -35.04 17.55
CA ASP A 573 11.68 -35.77 16.42
C ASP A 573 11.07 -34.82 15.37
N PHE A 574 10.37 -33.78 15.83
CA PHE A 574 9.80 -32.75 14.96
C PHE A 574 10.90 -32.01 14.17
N VAL A 575 11.97 -31.58 14.84
CA VAL A 575 13.12 -30.92 14.21
C VAL A 575 13.87 -31.88 13.28
N GLN A 576 14.02 -33.15 13.65
CA GLN A 576 14.63 -34.15 12.80
C GLN A 576 13.84 -34.35 11.50
N MET A 577 12.51 -34.45 11.56
CA MET A 577 11.67 -34.55 10.36
C MET A 577 11.79 -33.33 9.45
N LEU A 578 11.90 -32.13 10.00
CA LEU A 578 12.12 -30.91 9.21
C LEU A 578 13.45 -30.94 8.45
N ARG A 579 14.51 -31.48 9.07
CA ARG A 579 15.82 -31.65 8.39
C ARG A 579 15.77 -32.68 7.28
N GLU A 580 14.97 -33.74 7.45
CA GLU A 580 14.86 -34.85 6.51
C GLU A 580 13.84 -34.61 5.39
N SER A 581 12.96 -33.61 5.51
CA SER A 581 11.97 -33.24 4.48
C SER A 581 11.95 -31.73 4.20
N PRO A 582 12.57 -31.29 3.09
CA PRO A 582 12.46 -29.91 2.60
C PRO A 582 11.01 -29.47 2.35
N GLU A 583 10.14 -30.38 1.92
CA GLU A 583 8.74 -30.09 1.60
C GLU A 583 7.92 -29.78 2.86
N LEU A 584 8.12 -30.54 3.96
CA LEU A 584 7.54 -30.24 5.27
C LEU A 584 8.05 -28.89 5.79
N SER A 585 9.35 -28.60 5.63
CA SER A 585 9.94 -27.32 6.03
C SER A 585 9.30 -26.15 5.28
N MET A 586 9.11 -26.26 3.97
CA MET A 586 8.42 -25.24 3.17
C MET A 586 6.95 -25.10 3.53
N ALA A 587 6.24 -26.20 3.83
CA ALA A 587 4.86 -26.15 4.28
C ALA A 587 4.72 -25.45 5.64
N LEU A 588 5.62 -25.73 6.57
CA LEU A 588 5.69 -25.08 7.87
C LEU A 588 6.02 -23.58 7.74
N LEU A 589 6.96 -23.21 6.89
CA LEU A 589 7.32 -21.81 6.62
C LEU A 589 6.12 -21.01 6.09
N ARG A 590 5.31 -21.59 5.20
CA ARG A 590 4.09 -20.94 4.69
C ARG A 590 3.06 -20.69 5.81
N VAL A 591 2.87 -21.64 6.71
CA VAL A 591 1.95 -21.49 7.86
C VAL A 591 2.44 -20.39 8.80
N LEU A 592 3.72 -20.38 9.15
CA LEU A 592 4.30 -19.37 10.04
C LEU A 592 4.28 -17.96 9.41
N ALA A 593 4.57 -17.85 8.10
CA ALA A 593 4.50 -16.59 7.37
C ALA A 593 3.06 -16.05 7.28
N GLY A 594 2.07 -16.92 7.06
CA GLY A 594 0.66 -16.53 7.07
C GLY A 594 0.21 -15.99 8.43
N ARG A 595 0.59 -16.65 9.53
CA ARG A 595 0.29 -16.18 10.90
C ARG A 595 0.94 -14.83 11.22
N LEU A 596 2.17 -14.62 10.77
CA LEU A 596 2.85 -13.33 10.92
C LEU A 596 2.10 -12.22 10.17
N TYR A 597 1.69 -12.50 8.93
CA TYR A 597 0.93 -11.58 8.11
C TYR A 597 -0.45 -11.21 8.71
N GLU A 598 -1.15 -12.19 9.29
CA GLU A 598 -2.43 -11.93 9.99
C GLU A 598 -2.25 -11.11 11.27
N ALA A 599 -1.19 -11.37 12.03
CA ALA A 599 -0.84 -10.58 13.22
C ALA A 599 -0.55 -9.11 12.85
N ASP A 600 0.24 -8.87 11.80
CA ASP A 600 0.51 -7.52 11.28
C ASP A 600 -0.76 -6.83 10.76
N ARG A 601 -1.65 -7.55 10.06
CA ARG A 601 -2.95 -7.01 9.64
C ARG A 601 -3.85 -6.65 10.81
N LEU A 602 -3.80 -7.38 11.92
CA LEU A 602 -4.55 -7.03 13.12
C LEU A 602 -3.98 -5.77 13.78
N LEU A 603 -2.67 -5.60 13.78
CA LEU A 603 -2.00 -4.37 14.25
C LEU A 603 -2.38 -3.15 13.39
N ALA A 604 -2.44 -3.31 12.07
CA ALA A 604 -2.83 -2.24 11.14
C ALA A 604 -4.28 -1.74 11.33
N ARG A 605 -5.19 -2.54 11.92
CA ARG A 605 -6.58 -2.11 12.22
C ARG A 605 -6.70 -1.17 13.42
N TYR A 606 -5.62 -1.02 14.19
CA TYR A 606 -5.50 -0.07 15.31
C TYR A 606 -4.67 1.17 14.93
N ALA A 607 -4.34 1.35 13.64
CA ALA A 607 -3.61 2.51 13.16
C ALA A 607 -4.38 3.80 13.50
N PRO A 608 -3.70 4.82 14.06
CA PRO A 608 -4.29 6.13 14.27
C PRO A 608 -4.83 6.73 12.96
N ASP A 609 -5.79 7.65 13.07
CA ASP A 609 -6.28 8.45 11.95
C ASP A 609 -5.10 9.15 11.24
N PRO A 610 -4.93 8.94 9.92
CA PRO A 610 -3.72 9.36 9.22
C PRO A 610 -3.58 10.88 9.10
N LEU A 611 -4.66 11.64 9.31
CA LEU A 611 -4.62 13.10 9.24
C LEU A 611 -4.23 13.73 10.58
N THR A 612 -4.79 13.22 11.67
CA THR A 612 -4.73 13.82 13.01
C THR A 612 -3.84 13.07 13.99
N GLY A 613 -3.47 11.83 13.69
CA GLY A 613 -2.75 10.94 14.60
C GLY A 613 -3.59 10.46 15.79
N LEU A 614 -4.88 10.80 15.84
CA LEU A 614 -5.79 10.39 16.89
C LEU A 614 -6.36 8.99 16.65
N PRO A 615 -6.74 8.23 17.68
CA PRO A 615 -7.56 7.03 17.50
C PRO A 615 -8.79 7.30 16.62
N GLY A 616 -9.02 6.45 15.61
CA GLY A 616 -10.25 6.48 14.83
C GLY A 616 -11.45 5.91 15.59
N ARG A 617 -12.66 6.04 15.03
CA ARG A 617 -13.94 5.60 15.64
C ARG A 617 -13.91 4.20 16.28
N ARG A 618 -13.32 3.20 15.62
CA ARG A 618 -13.27 1.82 16.14
C ARG A 618 -12.33 1.68 17.34
N ALA A 619 -11.16 2.33 17.28
CA ALA A 619 -10.21 2.35 18.40
C ALA A 619 -10.81 3.07 19.61
N PHE A 620 -11.54 4.18 19.38
CA PHE A 620 -12.28 4.88 20.42
C PHE A 620 -13.28 3.97 21.15
N GLN A 621 -14.11 3.21 20.42
CA GLN A 621 -15.10 2.32 21.05
C GLN A 621 -14.46 1.26 21.95
N GLU A 622 -13.33 0.69 21.55
CA GLU A 622 -12.65 -0.35 22.31
C GLU A 622 -11.91 0.22 23.54
N VAL A 623 -11.22 1.36 23.39
CA VAL A 623 -10.55 2.01 24.52
C VAL A 623 -11.57 2.59 25.51
N TYR A 624 -12.70 3.13 25.02
CA TYR A 624 -13.83 3.54 25.85
C TYR A 624 -14.27 2.41 26.79
N ARG A 625 -14.55 1.21 26.26
CA ARG A 625 -14.97 0.05 27.06
C ARG A 625 -13.99 -0.26 28.19
N ARG A 626 -12.69 -0.19 27.89
CA ARG A 626 -11.63 -0.47 28.87
C ARG A 626 -11.59 0.59 29.97
N LEU A 627 -11.64 1.86 29.59
CA LEU A 627 -11.57 2.98 30.54
C LEU A 627 -12.82 3.05 31.42
N THR A 628 -14.03 2.89 30.84
CA THR A 628 -15.29 2.96 31.60
C THR A 628 -15.52 1.74 32.48
N ALA A 629 -15.04 0.55 32.11
CA ALA A 629 -15.03 -0.62 33.01
C ALA A 629 -14.16 -0.37 34.26
N GLY A 630 -13.08 0.42 34.14
CA GLY A 630 -12.31 0.92 35.28
C GLY A 630 -13.11 1.90 36.13
N ALA A 631 -13.76 2.89 35.50
CA ALA A 631 -14.57 3.90 36.18
C ALA A 631 -15.75 3.30 36.95
N LYS A 632 -16.48 2.34 36.36
CA LYS A 632 -17.58 1.59 37.01
C LYS A 632 -17.15 0.94 38.32
N ARG A 633 -16.01 0.23 38.30
CA ARG A 633 -15.49 -0.45 39.48
C ARG A 633 -15.17 0.52 40.62
N ARG A 634 -14.73 1.74 40.28
CA ARG A 634 -14.39 2.79 41.25
C ARG A 634 -15.56 3.73 41.59
N ARG A 635 -16.73 3.54 40.97
CA ARG A 635 -17.87 4.48 41.00
C ARG A 635 -17.46 5.91 40.63
N ALA A 636 -16.58 6.02 39.65
CA ALA A 636 -16.13 7.30 39.11
C ALA A 636 -17.02 7.75 37.95
N SER A 637 -17.32 9.04 37.88
CA SER A 637 -18.07 9.64 36.79
C SER A 637 -17.19 9.91 35.57
N VAL A 638 -17.83 9.98 34.39
CA VAL A 638 -17.19 10.34 33.13
C VAL A 638 -17.98 11.45 32.43
N VAL A 639 -17.28 12.24 31.62
CA VAL A 639 -17.87 13.21 30.70
C VAL A 639 -17.41 12.87 29.30
N LEU A 640 -18.33 12.75 28.36
CA LEU A 640 -18.03 12.62 26.93
C LEU A 640 -18.38 13.91 26.21
N LEU A 641 -17.42 14.51 25.54
CA LEU A 641 -17.61 15.66 24.65
C LEU A 641 -17.60 15.17 23.21
N VAL A 642 -18.51 15.72 22.40
CA VAL A 642 -18.50 15.60 20.95
C VAL A 642 -18.33 17.00 20.38
N ILE A 643 -17.41 17.12 19.43
CA ILE A 643 -17.00 18.40 18.86
C ILE A 643 -17.06 18.28 17.34
N ASP A 644 -17.78 19.19 16.71
CA ASP A 644 -17.94 19.26 15.26
C ASP A 644 -17.32 20.55 14.70
N VAL A 645 -16.58 20.45 13.59
CA VAL A 645 -15.94 21.59 12.95
C VAL A 645 -16.91 22.27 11.97
N LEU A 646 -17.30 23.49 12.28
CA LEU A 646 -18.26 24.22 11.46
C LEU A 646 -17.67 24.62 10.11
N HIS A 647 -18.53 24.57 9.08
CA HIS A 647 -18.22 25.04 7.73
C HIS A 647 -17.00 24.38 7.08
N LEU A 648 -16.59 23.17 7.52
CA LEU A 648 -15.41 22.51 6.96
C LEU A 648 -15.50 22.33 5.44
N LYS A 649 -16.69 22.00 4.93
CA LYS A 649 -16.94 21.90 3.49
C LYS A 649 -16.72 23.25 2.78
N ASP A 650 -17.31 24.33 3.29
CA ASP A 650 -17.14 25.68 2.72
C ASP A 650 -15.67 26.14 2.79
N ILE A 651 -14.95 25.77 3.85
CA ILE A 651 -13.51 26.01 4.02
C ILE A 651 -12.73 25.25 2.95
N ASN A 652 -13.03 23.97 2.73
CA ASN A 652 -12.39 23.15 1.69
C ASN A 652 -12.67 23.71 0.29
N ASP A 653 -13.90 24.11 0.01
CA ASP A 653 -14.32 24.65 -1.28
C ASP A 653 -13.64 26.00 -1.58
N ARG A 654 -13.43 26.83 -0.54
CA ARG A 654 -12.87 28.18 -0.68
C ARG A 654 -11.35 28.24 -0.61
N PHE A 655 -10.74 27.46 0.28
CA PHE A 655 -9.30 27.52 0.61
C PHE A 655 -8.54 26.24 0.26
N GLY A 656 -9.25 25.22 -0.24
CA GLY A 656 -8.69 23.91 -0.59
C GLY A 656 -8.59 22.95 0.61
N TYR A 657 -8.60 21.66 0.30
CA TYR A 657 -8.50 20.57 1.30
C TYR A 657 -7.24 20.63 2.17
N SER A 658 -6.15 21.27 1.70
CA SER A 658 -4.96 21.47 2.55
C SER A 658 -5.29 22.35 3.76
N VAL A 659 -6.05 23.44 3.57
CA VAL A 659 -6.41 24.34 4.66
C VAL A 659 -7.43 23.67 5.58
N GLY A 660 -8.41 22.93 5.05
CA GLY A 660 -9.32 22.15 5.89
C GLY A 660 -8.61 21.04 6.67
N ASN A 661 -7.61 20.39 6.09
CA ASN A 661 -6.75 19.44 6.78
C ASN A 661 -5.97 20.12 7.93
N ASP A 662 -5.44 21.31 7.71
CA ASP A 662 -4.74 22.08 8.75
C ASP A 662 -5.71 22.55 9.85
N VAL A 663 -6.97 22.86 9.51
CA VAL A 663 -8.04 23.11 10.49
C VAL A 663 -8.28 21.87 11.35
N LEU A 664 -8.50 20.70 10.74
CA LEU A 664 -8.73 19.44 11.45
C LEU A 664 -7.56 19.06 12.37
N ARG A 665 -6.32 19.22 11.91
CA ARG A 665 -5.13 19.04 12.74
C ARG A 665 -5.06 20.04 13.89
N THR A 666 -5.56 21.26 13.69
CA THR A 666 -5.52 22.30 14.73
C THR A 666 -6.49 21.96 15.85
N VAL A 667 -7.64 21.39 15.48
CA VAL A 667 -8.64 20.87 16.41
C VAL A 667 -8.09 19.68 17.18
N ALA A 668 -7.45 18.73 16.50
CA ALA A 668 -6.80 17.59 17.15
C ALA A 668 -5.74 18.01 18.19
N ASP A 669 -4.81 18.89 17.81
CA ASP A 669 -3.78 19.39 18.73
C ASP A 669 -4.39 20.15 19.90
N ALA A 670 -5.40 21.00 19.64
CA ALA A 670 -6.07 21.74 20.70
C ALA A 670 -6.76 20.82 21.71
N LEU A 671 -7.31 19.70 21.26
CA LEU A 671 -7.92 18.70 22.13
C LEU A 671 -6.89 17.95 22.95
N ILE A 672 -5.81 17.49 22.32
CA ILE A 672 -4.71 16.82 23.01
C ILE A 672 -4.13 17.73 24.08
N GLU A 673 -3.73 18.96 23.72
CA GLU A 673 -3.12 19.93 24.64
C GLU A 673 -4.06 20.43 25.74
N SER A 674 -5.37 20.23 25.57
CA SER A 674 -6.40 20.59 26.56
C SER A 674 -6.88 19.40 27.38
N SER A 675 -6.34 18.20 27.17
CA SER A 675 -6.73 16.96 27.85
C SER A 675 -5.60 16.40 28.72
N ARG A 676 -5.93 15.50 29.66
CA ARG A 676 -4.93 14.78 30.48
C ARG A 676 -4.52 13.49 29.76
N SER A 677 -3.37 12.93 30.14
CA SER A 677 -2.91 11.63 29.61
C SER A 677 -3.84 10.45 29.91
N SER A 678 -4.71 10.58 30.91
CA SER A 678 -5.75 9.60 31.25
C SER A 678 -7.03 9.73 30.41
N ASP A 679 -7.20 10.87 29.73
CA ASP A 679 -8.37 11.16 28.91
C ASP A 679 -8.18 10.57 27.51
N LEU A 680 -9.27 10.25 26.84
CA LEU A 680 -9.25 9.66 25.51
C LEU A 680 -9.76 10.68 24.49
N VAL A 681 -8.86 11.14 23.62
CA VAL A 681 -9.19 11.98 22.45
C VAL A 681 -9.26 11.06 21.23
N ALA A 682 -10.24 11.26 20.35
CA ALA A 682 -10.39 10.50 19.12
C ALA A 682 -10.99 11.35 18.00
N ARG A 683 -10.70 10.98 16.75
CA ARG A 683 -11.42 11.48 15.57
C ARG A 683 -12.55 10.51 15.25
N HIS A 684 -13.78 10.94 15.50
CA HIS A 684 -14.96 10.09 15.39
C HIS A 684 -15.51 10.03 13.96
N GLY A 685 -15.40 11.13 13.22
CA GLY A 685 -15.89 11.31 11.86
C GLY A 685 -14.95 12.15 10.99
N GLY A 686 -15.45 12.66 9.87
CA GLY A 686 -14.67 13.52 8.97
C GLY A 686 -14.31 14.86 9.63
N ASP A 687 -15.31 15.52 10.19
CA ASP A 687 -15.29 16.79 10.92
C ASP A 687 -15.52 16.62 12.43
N GLU A 688 -15.90 15.43 12.88
CA GLU A 688 -16.28 15.16 14.26
C GLU A 688 -15.14 14.56 15.10
N PHE A 689 -15.00 15.05 16.33
CA PHE A 689 -14.07 14.59 17.35
C PHE A 689 -14.81 14.19 18.62
N ALA A 690 -14.25 13.22 19.34
CA ALA A 690 -14.75 12.78 20.63
C ALA A 690 -13.65 12.91 21.70
N LEU A 691 -14.01 13.43 22.87
CA LEU A 691 -13.14 13.53 24.03
C LEU A 691 -13.83 12.94 25.27
N LEU A 692 -13.32 11.82 25.77
CA LEU A 692 -13.78 11.19 26.99
C LEU A 692 -12.87 11.59 28.16
N LEU A 693 -13.45 12.34 29.10
CA LEU A 693 -12.82 12.72 30.37
C LEU A 693 -13.15 11.68 31.44
N ILE A 694 -12.10 11.12 32.04
CA ILE A 694 -12.24 10.11 33.10
C ILE A 694 -12.16 10.80 34.47
N GLU A 695 -12.99 10.38 35.43
CA GLU A 695 -13.05 10.96 36.77
C GLU A 695 -13.38 12.47 36.74
N ALA A 696 -14.34 12.85 35.88
CA ALA A 696 -14.76 14.23 35.66
C ALA A 696 -16.19 14.50 36.17
N ALA A 697 -16.41 15.69 36.73
CA ALA A 697 -17.72 16.20 37.13
C ALA A 697 -18.41 16.92 35.95
N ALA A 698 -19.73 17.06 36.01
CA ALA A 698 -20.50 17.73 34.95
C ALA A 698 -20.00 19.16 34.64
N ASN A 699 -19.54 19.90 35.66
CA ASN A 699 -19.02 21.26 35.49
C ASN A 699 -17.64 21.31 34.81
N ASP A 700 -16.92 20.19 34.72
CA ASP A 700 -15.61 20.13 34.06
C ASP A 700 -15.75 20.23 32.53
N ALA A 701 -16.92 19.88 31.98
CA ALA A 701 -17.19 19.96 30.55
C ALA A 701 -16.97 21.39 30.01
N GLU A 702 -17.62 22.39 30.60
CA GLU A 702 -17.50 23.79 30.19
C GLU A 702 -16.08 24.33 30.36
N LEU A 703 -15.37 23.92 31.42
CA LEU A 703 -13.98 24.32 31.64
C LEU A 703 -13.06 23.78 30.54
N VAL A 704 -13.23 22.52 30.14
CA VAL A 704 -12.46 21.90 29.06
C VAL A 704 -12.81 22.55 27.72
N ILE A 705 -14.09 22.80 27.43
CA ILE A 705 -14.53 23.47 26.18
C ILE A 705 -13.87 24.85 26.06
N ASN A 706 -13.92 25.67 27.12
CA ASN A 706 -13.32 27.00 27.10
C ASN A 706 -11.80 26.95 26.86
N ARG A 707 -11.11 25.98 27.47
CA ARG A 707 -9.68 25.76 27.28
C ARG A 707 -9.36 25.32 25.85
N VAL A 708 -10.14 24.40 25.28
CA VAL A 708 -10.02 23.97 23.88
C VAL A 708 -10.20 25.16 22.94
N GLN A 709 -11.23 25.99 23.14
CA GLN A 709 -11.47 27.17 22.31
C GLN A 709 -10.33 28.20 22.40
N GLN A 710 -9.79 28.44 23.59
CA GLN A 710 -8.64 29.32 23.76
C GLN A 710 -7.40 28.77 23.03
N LYS A 711 -7.15 27.47 23.17
CA LYS A 711 -6.03 26.79 22.52
C LYS A 711 -6.16 26.77 21.00
N LEU A 712 -7.37 26.50 20.48
CA LEU A 712 -7.70 26.58 19.06
C LEU A 712 -7.34 27.95 18.46
N ARG A 713 -7.73 29.05 19.13
CA ARG A 713 -7.39 30.41 18.67
C ARG A 713 -5.87 30.64 18.64
N GLN A 714 -5.16 30.19 19.67
CA GLN A 714 -3.70 30.31 19.73
C GLN A 714 -3.02 29.51 18.62
N LEU A 715 -3.43 28.26 18.41
CA LEU A 715 -2.84 27.37 17.39
C LEU A 715 -3.19 27.83 15.97
N ALA A 716 -4.40 28.35 15.75
CA ALA A 716 -4.78 28.89 14.44
C ALA A 716 -3.91 30.10 14.04
N ILE A 717 -3.60 30.99 14.99
CA ILE A 717 -2.66 32.11 14.79
C ILE A 717 -1.25 31.57 14.54
N TYR A 718 -0.79 30.64 15.37
CA TYR A 718 0.55 30.04 15.25
C TYR A 718 0.75 29.36 13.89
N ARG A 719 -0.30 28.73 13.35
CA ARG A 719 -0.29 28.05 12.04
C ARG A 719 -0.61 28.98 10.87
N ASN A 720 -0.78 30.28 11.12
CA ASN A 720 -1.08 31.29 10.12
C ASN A 720 -2.28 30.93 9.22
N LEU A 721 -3.35 30.39 9.84
CA LEU A 721 -4.56 30.03 9.10
C LEU A 721 -5.30 31.29 8.63
N PRO A 722 -5.81 31.31 7.38
CA PRO A 722 -6.46 32.48 6.79
C PRO A 722 -7.89 32.71 7.32
N LEU A 723 -8.31 31.99 8.36
CA LEU A 723 -9.67 31.96 8.89
C LEU A 723 -9.66 31.67 10.39
N THR A 724 -10.77 32.02 11.05
CA THR A 724 -11.02 31.62 12.44
C THR A 724 -11.74 30.28 12.45
N ILE A 725 -11.23 29.33 13.24
CA ILE A 725 -11.85 28.01 13.39
C ILE A 725 -13.00 28.14 14.40
N GLU A 726 -14.19 27.70 13.99
CA GLU A 726 -15.36 27.60 14.86
C GLU A 726 -15.78 26.13 14.99
N CYS A 727 -16.14 25.74 16.21
CA CYS A 727 -16.59 24.40 16.52
C CYS A 727 -17.89 24.44 17.31
N HIS A 728 -18.80 23.52 17.02
CA HIS A 728 -19.90 23.19 17.91
C HIS A 728 -19.46 22.10 18.88
N CYS A 729 -19.86 22.24 20.14
CA CYS A 729 -19.54 21.29 21.19
C CYS A 729 -20.82 20.90 21.90
N GLY A 730 -21.03 19.60 22.11
CA GLY A 730 -22.03 19.08 23.03
C GLY A 730 -21.40 18.07 23.98
N TYR A 731 -22.01 17.85 25.14
CA TYR A 731 -21.47 16.92 26.12
C TYR A 731 -22.52 16.06 26.83
N ALA A 732 -22.09 14.89 27.29
CA ALA A 732 -22.87 13.97 28.08
C ALA A 732 -22.11 13.62 29.37
N PHE A 733 -22.80 13.67 30.51
CA PHE A 733 -22.26 13.27 31.80
C PHE A 733 -22.94 11.97 32.25
N SER A 734 -22.16 11.03 32.80
CA SER A 734 -22.70 9.84 33.45
C SER A 734 -21.91 9.44 34.69
N GLN A 735 -22.64 9.06 35.75
CA GLN A 735 -22.08 8.46 36.96
C GLN A 735 -21.99 6.92 36.87
N ASP A 736 -22.71 6.32 35.91
CA ASP A 736 -22.66 4.89 35.59
C ASP A 736 -22.58 4.74 34.05
N PRO A 737 -21.38 4.84 33.46
CA PRO A 737 -21.24 4.92 32.02
C PRO A 737 -21.77 3.65 31.33
N PRO A 738 -22.50 3.72 30.21
CA PRO A 738 -22.95 2.53 29.48
C PRO A 738 -21.75 1.71 28.96
N ASP A 739 -21.96 0.40 28.74
CA ASP A 739 -20.91 -0.50 28.22
C ASP A 739 -20.48 -0.14 26.79
N ALA A 740 -21.35 0.50 26.02
CA ALA A 740 -21.06 1.02 24.70
C ALA A 740 -21.17 2.56 24.70
N PRO A 741 -20.33 3.28 23.93
CA PRO A 741 -20.35 4.74 23.93
C PRO A 741 -21.56 5.34 23.20
N ASP A 742 -22.30 4.55 22.43
CA ASP A 742 -23.37 4.98 21.53
C ASP A 742 -24.45 5.83 22.24
N GLU A 743 -24.81 5.48 23.48
CA GLU A 743 -25.78 6.24 24.26
C GLU A 743 -25.25 7.62 24.68
N LEU A 744 -24.00 7.70 25.17
CA LEU A 744 -23.40 8.98 25.55
C LEU A 744 -23.14 9.86 24.32
N LEU A 745 -22.72 9.26 23.20
CA LEU A 745 -22.52 9.97 21.94
C LEU A 745 -23.83 10.61 21.45
N ARG A 746 -24.94 9.86 21.50
CA ARG A 746 -26.27 10.38 21.13
C ARG A 746 -26.69 11.55 22.02
N ILE A 747 -26.47 11.48 23.33
CA ILE A 747 -26.84 12.56 24.26
C ILE A 747 -25.99 13.81 24.01
N ALA A 748 -24.69 13.64 23.78
CA ALA A 748 -23.80 14.75 23.47
C ALA A 748 -24.17 15.41 22.12
N ASP A 749 -24.58 14.62 21.11
CA ASP A 749 -25.08 15.16 19.84
C ASP A 749 -26.42 15.93 20.00
N GLU A 750 -27.35 15.43 20.82
CA GLU A 750 -28.61 16.12 21.13
C GLU A 750 -28.39 17.47 21.85
N ASP A 751 -27.41 17.53 22.75
CA ASP A 751 -26.97 18.76 23.42
C ASP A 751 -26.37 19.74 22.40
N MET A 752 -25.52 19.25 21.49
CA MET A 752 -24.92 20.06 20.41
C MET A 752 -25.97 20.68 19.47
N GLN A 753 -27.09 19.98 19.21
CA GLN A 753 -28.19 20.46 18.37
C GLN A 753 -29.20 21.34 19.12
N GLY A 754 -28.98 21.64 20.41
CA GLY A 754 -29.86 22.50 21.22
C GLY A 754 -31.21 21.86 21.57
N LYS A 755 -31.32 20.52 21.55
CA LYS A 755 -32.58 19.79 21.76
C LYS A 755 -32.74 19.13 23.13
N GLY A 756 -31.75 19.18 24.03
CA GLY A 756 -31.84 18.56 25.35
C GLY A 756 -31.01 19.26 26.42
N SER A 757 -31.55 19.37 27.63
CA SER A 757 -30.79 19.76 28.82
C SER A 757 -29.80 18.65 29.19
N GLY A 758 -28.49 18.87 28.97
CA GLY A 758 -27.39 17.91 29.14
C GLY A 758 -27.24 17.23 30.51
N LYS A 759 -28.18 16.34 30.87
CA LYS A 759 -28.09 15.42 32.01
C LYS A 759 -28.70 14.07 31.63
N ALA A 760 -27.85 13.08 31.37
CA ALA A 760 -28.26 11.67 31.44
C ALA A 760 -28.63 11.36 32.90
N LYS A 761 -29.73 10.64 33.11
CA LYS A 761 -30.22 10.26 34.46
C LYS A 761 -29.48 9.06 35.00
#